data_AF-A8V8Z9-F1
#
_entry.id   AF-A8V8Z9-F1
#
_cell.length_a   1.000
_cell.length_b   1.000
_cell.length_c   1.000
_cell.angle_alpha   90.00
_cell.angle_beta   90.00
_cell.angle_gamma   90.00
#
_symmetry.space_group_name_H-M   'P 1'
#
loop_
_entity.id
_entity.type
_entity.pdbx_description
1 polymer ?
#
loop_
_entity_poly.entity_id
_entity_poly.type
_entity_poly.pdbx_seq_one_letter_code
_entity_poly.pdbx_strand_id
1 'polypeptide(L)'
;MAVIIFVNGIRAVNGLVKSSINTANAFAEEGLDVHLINFVGNITGAEHLYPPFHLHPNVKTSSIIDLFNDIPENVSCRNTPFYSIHQQFFKAEYSAHYKHVLMKIESLLSAEDSIIFTHPLQLEMYRLANNDIKSKAKLIVQIHGNYMEEIHNYEILARNIDYVDYLQTVSDEMLEEMHSHFKIKKDKLVFIPNITYPISLEKKEADFFIKDDEDIDNAQKFKRISIVGSIQPRKNQLDAIKIINKIKNENYILQIYGKSINKDYFELIKKYIKDNKLQNRILFKGESSEQEIYENTDILIMTSESEGFPYIFMEGMVYDIPIVVYDFKYGANDYSNSNENGCVFKTGDISGMAKKIIELLNNPEKYKELVQYNHNRFLKEYAKDVVMAKYFTILPRSFNNVSLSSAFSRKELDEFQNITFSIEDSNDLAHIWNFELTNPAQNMNFFALVGKRKFPMDAHIQGTQCTIKIAHKKTGNLLSLLLKKRNQLNLSKGYTLIAEDNSYEKYIGAISNKGNFEIIANKKSSLVTINKSTLELHEIPHELHQNKLLIALPNMQTPLKITDDNLIPIQASIKLEKIGNTYYPCFLPSGIFNNICLDYGEESKIINFSKYSYKYIYDSIRHIEQHTDISDIIVCNVYSWELIRASVIESLMEFTGKWEKHFQTSPKIDYRFDHEGKRSMDDVFSEETFIMEFPRKNGIDKKTAAFQNIPNSIVMEYPQTNGYSMRSHSLKSNVVAAKHFLEKLNKIKVDIKFKKHDLANIKKMNRIIYEHLGININIEAFLKPRLEKFKREEKYFHDFFKRNNFKEVIFPSTYWNPGIICAAHKQGIKVSDIQYAAITPYHPAYFKSPKSHYVADKLFLWSEYWNHELLPNPTREIGSGAAYWYALDDVRFSEKLNYDYIFLSQSRISSRLLSFAIEFALKNPQLQLLFSKHPDENIDLKNRIIPDNLIISTESSIQGINESRVAVGVYSTSLFEALACGKQTFVVKYPGYEIMSNEIDSGLFFAVETPEEMLEKTSPNWVAVADIENQFFGQEK
;
A
#
# COMPACT_ATOMS: atom_id res chain seq x y z
N MET A 1 2.63 -35.52 -31.67
CA MET A 1 3.39 -34.26 -31.53
C MET A 1 3.10 -33.62 -30.19
N ALA A 2 4.13 -33.49 -29.36
CA ALA A 2 4.14 -32.62 -28.19
C ALA A 2 4.98 -31.35 -28.46
N VAL A 3 4.63 -30.25 -27.78
CA VAL A 3 5.37 -28.98 -27.88
C VAL A 3 5.78 -28.51 -26.49
N ILE A 4 7.09 -28.48 -26.25
CA ILE A 4 7.68 -28.00 -24.99
C ILE A 4 8.07 -26.53 -25.18
N ILE A 5 7.60 -25.64 -24.30
CA ILE A 5 7.95 -24.21 -24.32
C ILE A 5 8.70 -23.86 -23.03
N PHE A 6 9.99 -23.55 -23.14
CA PHE A 6 10.83 -23.18 -22.00
C PHE A 6 10.81 -21.67 -21.75
N VAL A 7 10.51 -21.26 -20.51
CA VAL A 7 10.20 -19.87 -20.16
C VAL A 7 10.92 -19.39 -18.89
N ASN A 8 11.52 -18.20 -18.94
CA ASN A 8 12.26 -17.60 -17.83
C ASN A 8 11.34 -16.87 -16.81
N GLY A 9 10.25 -17.52 -16.38
CA GLY A 9 9.34 -17.00 -15.35
C GLY A 9 7.93 -16.68 -15.83
N ILE A 10 6.97 -17.59 -15.65
CA ILE A 10 5.58 -17.40 -16.13
C ILE A 10 4.72 -16.39 -15.32
N ARG A 11 5.28 -15.73 -14.30
CA ARG A 11 4.54 -14.84 -13.38
C ARG A 11 4.66 -13.35 -13.64
N ALA A 12 5.51 -12.91 -14.57
CA ALA A 12 5.65 -11.49 -14.87
C ALA A 12 4.49 -10.99 -15.75
N VAL A 13 3.97 -9.81 -15.44
CA VAL A 13 2.97 -9.14 -16.29
C VAL A 13 3.73 -8.35 -17.37
N ASN A 14 4.10 -9.02 -18.45
CA ASN A 14 4.79 -8.43 -19.60
C ASN A 14 4.50 -9.19 -20.91
N GLY A 15 4.87 -8.59 -22.04
CA GLY A 15 4.60 -9.14 -23.38
C GLY A 15 5.28 -10.47 -23.69
N LEU A 16 6.47 -10.75 -23.13
CA LEU A 16 7.16 -12.04 -23.29
C LEU A 16 6.36 -13.18 -22.66
N VAL A 17 5.87 -12.99 -21.44
CA VAL A 17 5.03 -13.96 -20.73
C VAL A 17 3.67 -14.10 -21.42
N LYS A 18 3.04 -12.99 -21.84
CA LYS A 18 1.79 -13.02 -22.61
C LYS A 18 1.93 -13.80 -23.92
N SER A 19 3.01 -13.58 -24.69
CA SER A 19 3.28 -14.33 -25.92
C SER A 19 3.49 -15.82 -25.67
N SER A 20 4.27 -16.16 -24.65
CA SER A 20 4.54 -17.56 -24.30
C SER A 20 3.25 -18.33 -23.97
N ILE A 21 2.33 -17.67 -23.25
CA ILE A 21 1.04 -18.24 -22.85
C ILE A 21 0.05 -18.27 -24.01
N ASN A 22 -0.08 -17.19 -24.78
CA ASN A 22 -1.00 -17.14 -25.92
C ASN A 22 -0.58 -18.12 -27.02
N THR A 23 0.71 -18.33 -27.23
CA THR A 23 1.24 -19.38 -28.11
C THR A 23 0.90 -20.78 -27.58
N ALA A 24 1.07 -21.01 -26.27
CA ALA A 24 0.71 -22.28 -25.64
C ALA A 24 -0.80 -22.59 -25.71
N ASN A 25 -1.65 -21.57 -25.52
CA ASN A 25 -3.11 -21.67 -25.62
C ASN A 25 -3.52 -22.05 -27.05
N ALA A 26 -3.03 -21.33 -28.06
CA ALA A 26 -3.36 -21.60 -29.46
C ALA A 26 -2.94 -23.02 -29.88
N PHE A 27 -1.75 -23.48 -29.48
CA PHE A 27 -1.32 -24.86 -29.71
C PHE A 27 -2.23 -25.90 -29.04
N ALA A 28 -2.75 -25.60 -27.85
CA ALA A 28 -3.62 -26.51 -27.11
C ALA A 28 -5.09 -26.49 -27.59
N GLU A 29 -5.51 -25.43 -28.27
CA GLU A 29 -6.78 -25.36 -29.02
C GLU A 29 -6.71 -26.21 -30.29
N GLU A 30 -5.59 -26.18 -31.02
CA GLU A 30 -5.32 -27.08 -32.16
C GLU A 30 -4.99 -28.53 -31.72
N GLY A 31 -5.26 -28.89 -30.45
CA GLY A 31 -5.16 -30.25 -29.94
C GLY A 31 -3.75 -30.79 -29.66
N LEU A 32 -2.72 -29.93 -29.63
CA LEU A 32 -1.34 -30.37 -29.37
C LEU A 32 -1.07 -30.66 -27.88
N ASP A 33 -0.12 -31.55 -27.61
CA ASP A 33 0.29 -31.89 -26.22
C ASP A 33 1.31 -30.85 -25.70
N VAL A 34 0.80 -29.74 -25.15
CA VAL A 34 1.62 -28.56 -24.81
C VAL A 34 2.13 -28.60 -23.37
N HIS A 35 3.44 -28.43 -23.21
CA HIS A 35 4.14 -28.36 -21.92
C HIS A 35 4.86 -27.02 -21.74
N LEU A 36 4.37 -26.16 -20.84
CA LEU A 36 4.97 -24.86 -20.52
C LEU A 36 5.89 -24.99 -19.30
N ILE A 37 7.21 -25.08 -19.54
CA ILE A 37 8.22 -25.39 -18.51
C ILE A 37 8.98 -24.14 -18.07
N ASN A 38 8.79 -23.75 -16.82
CA ASN A 38 9.52 -22.68 -16.17
C ASN A 38 10.98 -23.07 -15.90
N PHE A 39 11.91 -22.30 -16.46
CA PHE A 39 13.35 -22.59 -16.47
C PHE A 39 14.15 -21.93 -15.31
N VAL A 40 13.58 -20.94 -14.62
CA VAL A 40 14.27 -20.13 -13.60
C VAL A 40 13.46 -20.06 -12.30
N GLY A 41 14.07 -20.45 -11.18
CA GLY A 41 13.48 -20.38 -9.84
C GLY A 41 14.39 -21.04 -8.80
N ASN A 42 14.24 -20.68 -7.52
CA ASN A 42 15.03 -21.28 -6.45
C ASN A 42 14.22 -22.35 -5.70
N ILE A 43 14.68 -23.59 -5.82
CA ILE A 43 14.41 -24.74 -4.92
C ILE A 43 12.99 -25.34 -4.95
N THR A 44 11.90 -24.59 -5.17
CA THR A 44 10.55 -25.20 -5.30
C THR A 44 9.67 -24.62 -6.40
N GLY A 45 9.21 -25.48 -7.32
CA GLY A 45 8.51 -25.11 -8.54
C GLY A 45 7.01 -24.84 -8.45
N ALA A 46 6.35 -25.16 -7.34
CA ALA A 46 4.93 -24.80 -7.11
C ALA A 46 4.67 -23.28 -7.21
N GLU A 47 5.71 -22.44 -7.12
CA GLU A 47 5.60 -21.02 -7.43
C GLU A 47 5.27 -20.73 -8.91
N HIS A 48 5.65 -21.62 -9.81
CA HIS A 48 5.77 -21.40 -11.26
C HIS A 48 4.75 -22.19 -12.10
N LEU A 49 3.64 -22.62 -11.50
CA LEU A 49 2.56 -23.36 -12.18
C LEU A 49 1.37 -22.52 -12.63
N TYR A 50 1.23 -21.30 -12.08
CA TYR A 50 0.07 -20.42 -12.31
C TYR A 50 0.52 -19.05 -12.87
N PRO A 51 0.22 -18.74 -14.15
CA PRO A 51 0.48 -17.44 -14.75
C PRO A 51 -0.54 -16.36 -14.33
N PRO A 52 -0.34 -15.08 -14.69
CA PRO A 52 -1.28 -13.99 -14.44
C PRO A 52 -2.29 -13.78 -15.60
N PHE A 53 -2.03 -14.35 -16.78
CA PHE A 53 -2.91 -14.35 -17.95
C PHE A 53 -3.72 -15.65 -18.02
N HIS A 54 -4.81 -15.67 -18.79
CA HIS A 54 -5.61 -16.89 -19.01
C HIS A 54 -4.76 -18.01 -19.64
N LEU A 55 -4.91 -19.23 -19.12
CA LEU A 55 -4.21 -20.42 -19.59
C LEU A 55 -5.24 -21.50 -19.96
N HIS A 56 -5.15 -22.03 -21.17
CA HIS A 56 -6.06 -23.05 -21.68
C HIS A 56 -5.91 -24.36 -20.89
N PRO A 57 -7.00 -25.05 -20.48
CA PRO A 57 -6.93 -26.20 -19.55
C PRO A 57 -6.02 -27.36 -19.98
N ASN A 58 -5.79 -27.55 -21.28
CA ASN A 58 -4.95 -28.63 -21.80
C ASN A 58 -3.44 -28.32 -21.73
N VAL A 59 -3.04 -27.07 -21.44
CA VAL A 59 -1.63 -26.67 -21.31
C VAL A 59 -1.06 -27.08 -19.96
N LYS A 60 -0.03 -27.92 -19.98
CA LYS A 60 0.56 -28.50 -18.77
C LYS A 60 1.72 -27.64 -18.30
N THR A 61 1.58 -26.97 -17.16
CA THR A 61 2.67 -26.19 -16.56
C THR A 61 3.60 -27.06 -15.72
N SER A 62 4.89 -26.71 -15.67
CA SER A 62 5.88 -27.39 -14.84
C SER A 62 7.05 -26.47 -14.50
N SER A 63 7.78 -26.78 -13.44
CA SER A 63 9.10 -26.19 -13.17
C SER A 63 10.17 -27.23 -13.47
N ILE A 64 11.26 -26.83 -14.13
CA ILE A 64 12.38 -27.72 -14.46
C ILE A 64 13.01 -28.38 -13.22
N ILE A 65 12.88 -27.78 -12.02
CA ILE A 65 13.37 -28.34 -10.75
C ILE A 65 12.44 -29.44 -10.20
N ASP A 66 11.15 -29.43 -10.56
CA ASP A 66 10.11 -30.32 -10.03
C ASP A 66 9.89 -31.58 -10.90
N LEU A 67 10.53 -31.65 -12.07
CA LEU A 67 10.44 -32.76 -13.02
C LEU A 67 11.39 -33.91 -12.67
N PHE A 68 10.93 -35.14 -12.92
CA PHE A 68 11.69 -36.40 -12.78
C PHE A 68 12.40 -36.57 -11.42
N ASN A 69 11.67 -36.42 -10.30
CA ASN A 69 12.23 -36.62 -8.95
C ASN A 69 12.74 -38.07 -8.72
N ASP A 70 12.38 -39.01 -9.58
CA ASP A 70 12.89 -40.38 -9.68
C ASP A 70 14.42 -40.44 -9.91
N ILE A 71 15.04 -39.34 -10.37
CA ILE A 71 16.50 -39.17 -10.45
C ILE A 71 17.04 -39.22 -9.00
N PRO A 72 17.94 -40.17 -8.64
CA PRO A 72 18.24 -40.50 -7.24
C PRO A 72 18.57 -39.29 -6.35
N GLU A 73 17.98 -39.27 -5.15
CA GLU A 73 18.09 -38.21 -4.12
C GLU A 73 19.48 -38.06 -3.47
N ASN A 74 20.56 -38.28 -4.23
CA ASN A 74 21.88 -37.83 -3.84
C ASN A 74 21.85 -36.29 -3.77
N VAL A 75 21.75 -35.77 -2.55
CA VAL A 75 21.78 -34.33 -2.20
C VAL A 75 22.93 -33.57 -2.88
N SER A 76 24.00 -34.30 -3.24
CA SER A 76 25.00 -33.91 -4.25
C SER A 76 24.39 -33.23 -5.48
N CYS A 77 23.60 -33.91 -6.31
CA CYS A 77 23.20 -33.45 -7.65
C CYS A 77 22.39 -32.13 -7.67
N ARG A 78 21.64 -31.82 -6.60
CA ARG A 78 20.92 -30.54 -6.47
C ARG A 78 21.82 -29.38 -5.97
N ASN A 79 22.97 -29.67 -5.37
CA ASN A 79 23.95 -28.70 -4.86
C ASN A 79 25.27 -28.65 -5.65
N THR A 80 25.56 -29.63 -6.52
CA THR A 80 26.71 -29.62 -7.44
C THR A 80 26.42 -28.67 -8.59
N PRO A 81 27.25 -27.65 -8.87
CA PRO A 81 27.09 -26.80 -10.05
C PRO A 81 27.32 -27.59 -11.34
N PHE A 82 26.48 -27.35 -12.34
CA PHE A 82 26.62 -27.84 -13.71
C PHE A 82 26.97 -26.69 -14.67
N TYR A 83 26.32 -25.54 -14.51
CA TYR A 83 26.53 -24.38 -15.35
C TYR A 83 26.38 -23.10 -14.51
N SER A 84 27.30 -22.14 -14.67
CA SER A 84 27.25 -20.85 -13.99
C SER A 84 27.46 -19.71 -15.00
N ILE A 85 26.81 -18.58 -14.77
CA ILE A 85 26.91 -17.40 -15.62
C ILE A 85 27.01 -16.13 -14.80
N HIS A 86 27.89 -15.25 -15.23
CA HIS A 86 28.19 -13.96 -14.63
C HIS A 86 28.03 -12.88 -15.72
N GLN A 87 26.87 -12.25 -15.79
CA GLN A 87 26.59 -11.10 -16.63
C GLN A 87 26.61 -9.82 -15.77
N GLN A 88 26.78 -8.65 -16.40
CA GLN A 88 26.99 -7.36 -15.74
C GLN A 88 25.95 -6.99 -14.65
N PHE A 89 24.71 -7.49 -14.75
CA PHE A 89 23.64 -7.28 -13.77
C PHE A 89 22.96 -8.58 -13.30
N PHE A 90 23.47 -9.76 -13.69
CA PHE A 90 22.84 -11.06 -13.42
C PHE A 90 23.88 -12.15 -13.17
N LYS A 91 23.89 -12.73 -11.96
CA LYS A 91 24.65 -13.94 -11.64
C LYS A 91 23.67 -15.08 -11.35
N ALA A 92 23.85 -16.21 -12.02
CA ALA A 92 23.09 -17.44 -11.76
C ALA A 92 23.99 -18.68 -11.79
N GLU A 93 23.58 -19.71 -11.06
CA GLU A 93 24.27 -20.98 -10.91
C GLU A 93 23.22 -22.09 -10.92
N TYR A 94 23.37 -23.04 -11.84
CA TYR A 94 22.41 -24.09 -12.15
C TYR A 94 23.04 -25.44 -11.83
N SER A 95 22.34 -26.26 -11.04
CA SER A 95 22.88 -27.51 -10.50
C SER A 95 22.76 -28.69 -11.46
N ALA A 96 23.49 -29.77 -11.19
CA ALA A 96 23.51 -30.99 -12.00
C ALA A 96 22.13 -31.65 -12.17
N HIS A 97 21.15 -31.34 -11.30
CA HIS A 97 19.74 -31.69 -11.50
C HIS A 97 19.18 -31.16 -12.84
N TYR A 98 19.50 -29.92 -13.22
CA TYR A 98 19.12 -29.37 -14.53
C TYR A 98 19.64 -30.22 -15.68
N LYS A 99 20.92 -30.66 -15.63
CA LYS A 99 21.50 -31.55 -16.65
C LYS A 99 20.73 -32.87 -16.75
N HIS A 100 20.43 -33.52 -15.64
CA HIS A 100 19.70 -34.80 -15.66
C HIS A 100 18.27 -34.64 -16.20
N VAL A 101 17.55 -33.56 -15.85
CA VAL A 101 16.21 -33.29 -16.39
C VAL A 101 16.25 -33.02 -17.90
N LEU A 102 17.19 -32.22 -18.38
CA LEU A 102 17.34 -31.91 -19.81
C LEU A 102 17.75 -33.15 -20.63
N MET A 103 18.60 -34.01 -20.08
CA MET A 103 18.90 -35.34 -20.66
C MET A 103 17.69 -36.26 -20.66
N LYS A 104 16.87 -36.23 -19.60
CA LYS A 104 15.66 -37.06 -19.52
C LYS A 104 14.61 -36.62 -20.54
N ILE A 105 14.47 -35.32 -20.79
CA ILE A 105 13.63 -34.76 -21.86
C ILE A 105 14.08 -35.25 -23.24
N GLU A 106 15.37 -35.11 -23.60
CA GLU A 106 15.91 -35.66 -24.87
C GLU A 106 15.67 -37.17 -25.01
N SER A 107 15.78 -37.94 -23.91
CA SER A 107 15.53 -39.39 -23.96
C SER A 107 14.10 -39.76 -24.41
N LEU A 108 13.12 -38.91 -24.09
CA LEU A 108 11.69 -39.13 -24.33
C LEU A 108 11.20 -38.61 -25.68
N LEU A 109 11.86 -37.60 -26.23
CA LEU A 109 11.44 -36.92 -27.47
C LEU A 109 11.60 -37.80 -28.72
N SER A 110 10.86 -37.42 -29.77
CA SER A 110 10.89 -37.99 -31.12
C SER A 110 11.16 -36.93 -32.20
N ALA A 111 11.22 -37.34 -33.47
CA ALA A 111 11.32 -36.42 -34.61
C ALA A 111 10.02 -35.66 -34.93
N GLU A 112 8.93 -35.95 -34.22
CA GLU A 112 7.62 -35.29 -34.39
C GLU A 112 7.32 -34.26 -33.29
N ASP A 113 8.26 -34.06 -32.36
CA ASP A 113 8.10 -33.14 -31.23
C ASP A 113 8.92 -31.86 -31.46
N SER A 114 8.56 -30.80 -30.76
CA SER A 114 9.23 -29.51 -30.86
C SER A 114 9.54 -28.91 -29.50
N ILE A 115 10.70 -28.25 -29.39
CA ILE A 115 11.09 -27.43 -28.23
C ILE A 115 11.19 -25.98 -28.68
N ILE A 116 10.48 -25.09 -28.02
CA ILE A 116 10.59 -23.63 -28.15
C ILE A 116 11.36 -23.08 -26.94
N PHE A 117 12.49 -22.44 -27.20
CA PHE A 117 13.26 -21.71 -26.19
C PHE A 117 12.95 -20.22 -26.30
N THR A 118 12.42 -19.58 -25.25
CA THR A 118 12.22 -18.12 -25.22
C THR A 118 13.47 -17.34 -24.79
N HIS A 119 14.62 -18.00 -24.63
CA HIS A 119 15.90 -17.37 -24.27
C HIS A 119 17.11 -18.27 -24.64
N PRO A 120 18.20 -17.75 -25.24
CA PRO A 120 19.29 -18.56 -25.77
C PRO A 120 20.06 -19.36 -24.70
N LEU A 121 20.09 -18.88 -23.45
CA LEU A 121 20.64 -19.62 -22.30
C LEU A 121 19.98 -21.00 -22.09
N GLN A 122 18.69 -21.12 -22.42
CA GLN A 122 17.97 -22.38 -22.27
C GLN A 122 18.46 -23.43 -23.27
N LEU A 123 18.66 -23.01 -24.53
CA LEU A 123 19.26 -23.83 -25.59
C LEU A 123 20.69 -24.25 -25.23
N GLU A 124 21.51 -23.32 -24.73
CA GLU A 124 22.89 -23.64 -24.35
C GLU A 124 22.95 -24.71 -23.24
N MET A 125 22.15 -24.54 -22.19
CA MET A 125 22.05 -25.54 -21.13
C MET A 125 21.48 -26.87 -21.64
N TYR A 126 20.54 -26.86 -22.59
CA TYR A 126 20.02 -28.07 -23.24
C TYR A 126 21.11 -28.82 -24.00
N ARG A 127 21.92 -28.11 -24.80
CA ARG A 127 23.06 -28.68 -25.55
C ARG A 127 24.11 -29.25 -24.60
N LEU A 128 24.55 -28.47 -23.60
CA LEU A 128 25.59 -28.87 -22.64
C LEU A 128 25.13 -30.02 -21.70
N ALA A 129 23.82 -30.12 -21.45
CA ALA A 129 23.26 -31.27 -20.75
C ALA A 129 23.40 -32.54 -21.60
N ASN A 130 23.03 -32.45 -22.88
CA ASN A 130 23.06 -33.56 -23.85
C ASN A 130 24.43 -33.82 -24.51
N ASN A 131 25.51 -33.23 -24.00
CA ASN A 131 26.89 -33.42 -24.46
C ASN A 131 27.06 -33.17 -25.98
N ASP A 132 26.50 -32.07 -26.48
CA ASP A 132 26.61 -31.64 -27.89
C ASP A 132 25.98 -32.60 -28.91
N ILE A 133 25.18 -33.57 -28.47
CA ILE A 133 24.36 -34.42 -29.34
C ILE A 133 23.23 -33.57 -29.96
N LYS A 134 23.04 -33.70 -31.29
CA LYS A 134 21.91 -33.07 -31.98
C LYS A 134 20.59 -33.70 -31.51
N SER A 135 19.64 -32.86 -31.08
CA SER A 135 18.32 -33.31 -30.62
C SER A 135 17.54 -34.06 -31.71
N LYS A 136 16.70 -34.99 -31.29
CA LYS A 136 15.68 -35.59 -32.16
C LYS A 136 14.57 -34.60 -32.51
N ALA A 137 14.17 -33.77 -31.54
CA ALA A 137 13.07 -32.82 -31.67
C ALA A 137 13.50 -31.56 -32.44
N LYS A 138 12.53 -30.84 -32.99
CA LYS A 138 12.77 -29.55 -33.64
C LYS A 138 13.09 -28.48 -32.61
N LEU A 139 14.29 -27.90 -32.70
CA LEU A 139 14.74 -26.85 -31.79
C LEU A 139 14.47 -25.46 -32.37
N ILE A 140 13.50 -24.75 -31.78
CA ILE A 140 13.06 -23.41 -32.15
C ILE A 140 13.54 -22.42 -31.09
N VAL A 141 14.10 -21.28 -31.49
CA VAL A 141 14.45 -20.18 -30.56
C VAL A 141 13.59 -18.97 -30.90
N GLN A 142 12.91 -18.40 -29.91
CA GLN A 142 12.13 -17.17 -30.04
C GLN A 142 12.91 -15.95 -29.58
N ILE A 143 13.05 -14.98 -30.49
CA ILE A 143 13.69 -13.69 -30.23
C ILE A 143 12.62 -12.64 -29.92
N HIS A 144 12.63 -12.16 -28.67
CA HIS A 144 11.67 -11.18 -28.13
C HIS A 144 12.30 -9.83 -27.76
N GLY A 145 13.58 -9.61 -28.09
CA GLY A 145 14.36 -8.45 -27.69
C GLY A 145 15.56 -8.15 -28.60
N ASN A 146 16.17 -6.98 -28.41
CA ASN A 146 17.27 -6.46 -29.23
C ASN A 146 18.60 -7.11 -28.83
N TYR A 147 18.98 -8.21 -29.46
CA TYR A 147 20.21 -8.92 -29.09
C TYR A 147 21.48 -8.16 -29.47
N MET A 148 21.42 -7.18 -30.38
CA MET A 148 22.58 -6.36 -30.73
C MET A 148 22.95 -5.37 -29.61
N GLU A 149 21.98 -4.95 -28.79
CA GLU A 149 22.21 -4.23 -27.54
C GLU A 149 22.44 -5.18 -26.35
N GLU A 150 21.78 -6.35 -26.33
CA GLU A 150 21.98 -7.39 -25.31
C GLU A 150 23.18 -8.31 -25.66
N ILE A 151 24.40 -7.77 -25.71
CA ILE A 151 25.61 -8.47 -26.20
C ILE A 151 25.85 -9.88 -25.60
N HIS A 152 25.48 -10.12 -24.34
CA HIS A 152 25.61 -11.44 -23.73
C HIS A 152 24.63 -12.46 -24.34
N ASN A 153 23.41 -12.04 -24.71
CA ASN A 153 22.43 -12.89 -25.38
C ASN A 153 22.81 -13.15 -26.85
N TYR A 154 23.42 -12.15 -27.52
CA TYR A 154 24.09 -12.35 -28.81
C TYR A 154 25.18 -13.42 -28.73
N GLU A 155 26.10 -13.31 -27.77
CA GLU A 155 27.20 -14.28 -27.60
C GLU A 155 26.71 -15.70 -27.27
N ILE A 156 25.63 -15.85 -26.50
CA ILE A 156 25.02 -17.16 -26.25
C ILE A 156 24.36 -17.69 -27.53
N LEU A 157 23.60 -16.87 -28.26
CA LEU A 157 22.95 -17.32 -29.50
C LEU A 157 23.99 -17.73 -30.56
N ALA A 158 25.02 -16.91 -30.78
CA ALA A 158 26.06 -17.13 -31.79
C ALA A 158 26.76 -18.48 -31.62
N ARG A 159 27.19 -18.83 -30.41
CA ARG A 159 27.93 -20.08 -30.13
C ARG A 159 27.05 -21.34 -30.05
N ASN A 160 25.74 -21.20 -30.16
CA ASN A 160 24.78 -22.31 -30.15
C ASN A 160 23.97 -22.41 -31.47
N ILE A 161 24.25 -21.56 -32.47
CA ILE A 161 23.33 -21.36 -33.60
C ILE A 161 23.20 -22.56 -34.55
N ASP A 162 24.24 -23.39 -34.69
CA ASP A 162 24.20 -24.59 -35.54
C ASP A 162 23.19 -25.64 -35.06
N TYR A 163 22.88 -25.63 -33.76
CA TYR A 163 21.93 -26.54 -33.10
C TYR A 163 20.47 -26.12 -33.26
N VAL A 164 20.20 -24.90 -33.71
CA VAL A 164 18.84 -24.38 -33.94
C VAL A 164 18.30 -24.92 -35.26
N ASP A 165 17.10 -25.51 -35.29
CA ASP A 165 16.38 -25.78 -36.54
C ASP A 165 15.77 -24.48 -37.09
N TYR A 166 15.06 -23.71 -36.27
CA TYR A 166 14.44 -22.44 -36.66
C TYR A 166 14.67 -21.31 -35.65
N LEU A 167 15.10 -20.15 -36.15
CA LEU A 167 15.13 -18.90 -35.39
C LEU A 167 13.86 -18.11 -35.71
N GLN A 168 12.96 -18.02 -34.74
CA GLN A 168 11.72 -17.25 -34.84
C GLN A 168 11.98 -15.81 -34.39
N THR A 169 11.69 -14.85 -35.27
CA THR A 169 11.56 -13.44 -34.91
C THR A 169 10.07 -13.05 -34.79
N VAL A 170 9.79 -12.12 -33.87
CA VAL A 170 8.45 -11.53 -33.70
C VAL A 170 8.20 -10.30 -34.59
N SER A 171 9.21 -9.89 -35.36
CA SER A 171 9.23 -8.75 -36.29
C SER A 171 9.99 -9.14 -37.57
N ASP A 172 9.61 -8.61 -38.72
CA ASP A 172 10.29 -8.88 -39.99
C ASP A 172 11.64 -8.11 -40.10
N GLU A 173 11.71 -6.91 -39.54
CA GLU A 173 12.94 -6.10 -39.42
C GLU A 173 14.02 -6.82 -38.59
N MET A 174 13.62 -7.56 -37.56
CA MET A 174 14.52 -8.45 -36.82
C MET A 174 15.07 -9.59 -37.69
N LEU A 175 14.30 -10.09 -38.66
CA LEU A 175 14.71 -11.24 -39.48
C LEU A 175 15.91 -10.89 -40.36
N GLU A 176 15.88 -9.72 -41.00
CA GLU A 176 17.00 -9.22 -41.82
C GLU A 176 18.26 -8.95 -40.98
N GLU A 177 18.10 -8.36 -39.79
CA GLU A 177 19.23 -8.07 -38.91
C GLU A 177 19.86 -9.37 -38.35
N MET A 178 19.05 -10.35 -37.96
CA MET A 178 19.53 -11.66 -37.51
C MET A 178 20.23 -12.43 -38.64
N HIS A 179 19.71 -12.36 -39.87
CA HIS A 179 20.35 -12.98 -41.04
C HIS A 179 21.74 -12.39 -41.32
N SER A 180 21.87 -11.06 -41.29
CA SER A 180 23.12 -10.37 -41.60
C SER A 180 24.21 -10.59 -40.53
N HIS A 181 23.86 -10.59 -39.25
CA HIS A 181 24.84 -10.73 -38.16
C HIS A 181 25.23 -12.19 -37.89
N PHE A 182 24.27 -13.10 -37.80
CA PHE A 182 24.54 -14.51 -37.44
C PHE A 182 24.81 -15.42 -38.67
N LYS A 183 24.66 -14.91 -39.90
CA LYS A 183 24.87 -15.64 -41.17
C LYS A 183 24.05 -16.94 -41.30
N ILE A 184 22.92 -17.00 -40.59
CA ILE A 184 21.99 -18.13 -40.60
C ILE A 184 21.42 -18.29 -42.01
N LYS A 185 21.29 -19.54 -42.48
CA LYS A 185 20.64 -19.80 -43.77
C LYS A 185 19.18 -19.35 -43.76
N LYS A 186 18.70 -18.75 -44.85
CA LYS A 186 17.35 -18.16 -44.92
C LYS A 186 16.21 -19.17 -44.66
N ASP A 187 16.40 -20.45 -44.97
CA ASP A 187 15.46 -21.54 -44.67
C ASP A 187 15.29 -21.85 -43.17
N LYS A 188 16.17 -21.35 -42.30
CA LYS A 188 16.06 -21.44 -40.84
C LYS A 188 15.49 -20.18 -40.16
N LEU A 189 15.28 -19.08 -40.89
CA LEU A 189 14.84 -17.80 -40.35
C LEU A 189 13.35 -17.61 -40.63
N VAL A 190 12.52 -17.39 -39.60
CA VAL A 190 11.06 -17.30 -39.76
C VAL A 190 10.44 -16.15 -38.96
N PHE A 191 9.64 -15.31 -39.64
CA PHE A 191 8.85 -14.26 -39.00
C PHE A 191 7.46 -14.80 -38.63
N ILE A 192 7.28 -15.07 -37.34
CA ILE A 192 6.00 -15.51 -36.77
C ILE A 192 5.67 -14.56 -35.61
N PRO A 193 4.70 -13.64 -35.79
CA PRO A 193 4.36 -12.63 -34.79
C PRO A 193 3.70 -13.24 -33.56
N ASN A 194 3.51 -12.41 -32.54
CA ASN A 194 2.80 -12.79 -31.33
C ASN A 194 1.31 -13.10 -31.61
N ILE A 195 0.67 -13.86 -30.73
CA ILE A 195 -0.79 -14.12 -30.75
C ILE A 195 -1.47 -13.26 -29.69
N THR A 196 -2.63 -12.67 -30.02
CA THR A 196 -3.53 -12.01 -29.04
C THR A 196 -4.88 -12.70 -28.94
N TYR A 197 -5.55 -12.51 -27.81
CA TYR A 197 -6.91 -12.97 -27.55
C TYR A 197 -7.78 -11.75 -27.24
N PRO A 198 -8.76 -11.41 -28.11
CA PRO A 198 -9.71 -10.33 -27.84
C PRO A 198 -10.54 -10.63 -26.58
N ILE A 199 -10.81 -9.60 -25.78
CA ILE A 199 -11.92 -9.59 -24.82
C ILE A 199 -13.05 -8.69 -25.32
N SER A 200 -14.29 -8.95 -24.91
CA SER A 200 -15.41 -8.05 -25.21
C SER A 200 -15.21 -6.73 -24.45
N LEU A 201 -15.31 -5.59 -25.14
CA LEU A 201 -15.17 -4.25 -24.58
C LEU A 201 -16.35 -3.37 -24.99
N GLU A 202 -16.80 -2.53 -24.06
CA GLU A 202 -17.73 -1.42 -24.34
C GLU A 202 -16.96 -0.11 -24.09
N LYS A 203 -16.72 0.69 -25.14
CA LYS A 203 -16.02 1.97 -24.99
C LYS A 203 -16.84 2.90 -24.10
N LYS A 204 -16.24 3.34 -23.00
CA LYS A 204 -16.89 4.28 -22.08
C LYS A 204 -17.01 5.64 -22.73
N GLU A 205 -18.17 6.28 -22.55
CA GLU A 205 -18.37 7.71 -22.77
C GLU A 205 -17.21 8.48 -22.13
N ALA A 206 -16.69 9.50 -22.83
CA ALA A 206 -15.66 10.39 -22.27
C ALA A 206 -16.31 11.51 -21.46
N ASP A 207 -15.76 11.81 -20.29
CA ASP A 207 -16.22 12.90 -19.43
C ASP A 207 -16.14 14.27 -20.15
N PHE A 208 -16.90 15.24 -19.66
CA PHE A 208 -16.96 16.59 -20.21
C PHE A 208 -15.88 17.50 -19.59
N PHE A 209 -15.29 18.38 -20.42
CA PHE A 209 -14.55 19.53 -19.93
C PHE A 209 -15.54 20.69 -19.70
N ILE A 210 -15.88 20.95 -18.44
CA ILE A 210 -16.60 22.15 -18.01
C ILE A 210 -15.55 23.18 -17.59
N LYS A 211 -15.60 24.37 -18.20
CA LYS A 211 -14.97 25.58 -17.65
C LYS A 211 -16.01 26.31 -16.82
N ASP A 212 -15.58 26.97 -15.76
CA ASP A 212 -16.47 27.78 -14.93
C ASP A 212 -17.23 28.78 -15.81
N ASP A 213 -18.55 28.86 -15.61
CA ASP A 213 -19.54 29.67 -16.35
C ASP A 213 -19.81 29.33 -17.85
N GLU A 214 -19.44 28.16 -18.38
CA GLU A 214 -19.91 27.68 -19.71
C GLU A 214 -21.06 26.64 -19.63
N ASP A 215 -22.06 26.79 -20.51
CA ASP A 215 -23.23 25.90 -20.62
C ASP A 215 -22.83 24.42 -20.85
N ILE A 216 -23.52 23.50 -20.16
CA ILE A 216 -23.36 22.05 -20.33
C ILE A 216 -23.59 21.61 -21.78
N ASP A 217 -24.52 22.26 -22.49
CA ASP A 217 -24.83 22.00 -23.90
C ASP A 217 -23.66 22.33 -24.86
N ASN A 218 -22.68 23.11 -24.42
CA ASN A 218 -21.47 23.44 -25.19
C ASN A 218 -20.21 22.67 -24.72
N ALA A 219 -20.30 21.92 -23.61
CA ALA A 219 -19.14 21.26 -23.01
C ALA A 219 -18.53 20.19 -23.93
N GLN A 220 -17.22 20.26 -24.16
CA GLN A 220 -16.54 19.34 -25.06
C GLN A 220 -16.02 18.10 -24.31
N LYS A 221 -16.40 16.91 -24.78
CA LYS A 221 -15.88 15.63 -24.27
C LYS A 221 -14.37 15.51 -24.43
N PHE A 222 -13.69 14.95 -23.42
CA PHE A 222 -12.25 14.72 -23.46
C PHE A 222 -11.82 13.82 -24.62
N LYS A 223 -10.57 14.04 -25.08
CA LYS A 223 -9.87 13.29 -26.12
C LYS A 223 -8.73 12.51 -25.47
N ARG A 224 -8.96 11.21 -25.25
CA ARG A 224 -8.17 10.33 -24.39
C ARG A 224 -7.07 9.62 -25.20
N ILE A 225 -5.85 10.15 -25.10
CA ILE A 225 -4.65 9.55 -25.69
C ILE A 225 -4.00 8.65 -24.64
N SER A 226 -3.54 7.45 -25.02
CA SER A 226 -2.89 6.52 -24.07
C SER A 226 -1.53 6.02 -24.53
N ILE A 227 -0.59 5.92 -23.58
CA ILE A 227 0.70 5.22 -23.75
C ILE A 227 0.85 4.14 -22.67
N VAL A 228 1.23 2.93 -23.10
CA VAL A 228 1.21 1.72 -22.27
C VAL A 228 2.61 1.10 -22.19
N GLY A 229 3.15 0.94 -20.98
CA GLY A 229 4.43 0.29 -20.71
C GLY A 229 5.17 0.85 -19.50
N SER A 230 6.24 0.16 -19.07
CA SER A 230 7.10 0.62 -17.97
C SER A 230 7.69 2.00 -18.24
N ILE A 231 7.69 2.88 -17.24
CA ILE A 231 8.24 4.24 -17.37
C ILE A 231 9.77 4.14 -17.24
N GLN A 232 10.45 4.33 -18.37
CA GLN A 232 11.88 4.13 -18.58
C GLN A 232 12.35 4.86 -19.87
N PRO A 233 13.64 5.24 -20.01
CA PRO A 233 14.15 5.96 -21.17
C PRO A 233 13.75 5.37 -22.54
N ARG A 234 13.97 4.06 -22.77
CA ARG A 234 13.63 3.36 -24.03
C ARG A 234 12.17 3.51 -24.49
N LYS A 235 11.23 3.71 -23.54
CA LYS A 235 9.79 3.89 -23.83
C LYS A 235 9.40 5.35 -24.05
N ASN A 236 10.33 6.27 -23.79
CA ASN A 236 10.28 7.69 -24.12
C ASN A 236 8.92 8.38 -23.87
N GLN A 237 8.30 8.13 -22.70
CA GLN A 237 7.05 8.80 -22.31
C GLN A 237 7.22 10.33 -22.20
N LEU A 238 8.45 10.84 -22.09
CA LEU A 238 8.75 12.26 -22.14
C LEU A 238 8.31 12.90 -23.46
N ASP A 239 8.53 12.25 -24.61
CA ASP A 239 8.07 12.78 -25.91
C ASP A 239 6.56 12.72 -26.08
N ALA A 240 5.89 11.69 -25.54
CA ALA A 240 4.43 11.66 -25.45
C ALA A 240 3.88 12.89 -24.71
N ILE A 241 4.55 13.33 -23.64
CA ILE A 241 4.20 14.55 -22.90
C ILE A 241 4.51 15.82 -23.72
N LYS A 242 5.62 15.86 -24.48
CA LYS A 242 5.93 16.98 -25.41
C LYS A 242 4.86 17.11 -26.52
N ILE A 243 4.32 15.99 -27.00
CA ILE A 243 3.22 15.95 -27.98
C ILE A 243 1.96 16.61 -27.40
N ILE A 244 1.57 16.29 -26.16
CA ILE A 244 0.45 16.97 -25.48
C ILE A 244 0.72 18.47 -25.31
N ASN A 245 1.93 18.87 -24.94
CA ASN A 245 2.31 20.28 -24.82
C ASN A 245 2.21 21.04 -26.16
N LYS A 246 2.42 20.35 -27.29
CA LYS A 246 2.26 20.90 -28.64
C LYS A 246 0.78 21.10 -28.99
N ILE A 247 -0.11 20.20 -28.57
CA ILE A 247 -1.56 20.28 -28.77
C ILE A 247 -2.14 21.34 -27.83
N LYS A 248 -2.59 22.48 -28.38
CA LYS A 248 -3.08 23.62 -27.58
C LYS A 248 -4.53 23.55 -27.12
N ASN A 249 -5.33 22.64 -27.67
CA ASN A 249 -6.65 22.33 -27.10
C ASN A 249 -6.46 21.52 -25.81
N GLU A 250 -7.02 22.01 -24.69
CA GLU A 250 -6.82 21.46 -23.35
C GLU A 250 -7.53 20.10 -23.14
N ASN A 251 -8.57 19.83 -23.91
CA ASN A 251 -9.40 18.62 -23.87
C ASN A 251 -8.63 17.36 -24.33
N TYR A 252 -7.45 17.54 -24.92
CA TYR A 252 -6.54 16.45 -25.28
C TYR A 252 -5.66 16.09 -24.08
N ILE A 253 -5.91 14.91 -23.50
CA ILE A 253 -5.22 14.40 -22.31
C ILE A 253 -4.43 13.12 -22.63
N LEU A 254 -3.30 12.91 -21.93
CA LEU A 254 -2.51 11.68 -21.99
C LEU A 254 -2.66 10.85 -20.72
N GLN A 255 -3.00 9.58 -20.90
CA GLN A 255 -3.01 8.56 -19.87
C GLN A 255 -1.74 7.71 -19.98
N ILE A 256 -1.00 7.58 -18.89
CA ILE A 256 0.27 6.84 -18.80
C ILE A 256 0.03 5.60 -17.93
N TYR A 257 -0.03 4.44 -18.59
CA TYR A 257 -0.25 3.14 -17.97
C TYR A 257 1.08 2.38 -17.83
N GLY A 258 1.39 1.91 -16.63
CA GLY A 258 2.58 1.15 -16.26
C GLY A 258 3.28 1.67 -14.99
N LYS A 259 4.20 0.88 -14.43
CA LYS A 259 5.06 1.30 -13.30
C LYS A 259 6.35 1.97 -13.77
N SER A 260 6.81 2.96 -12.99
CA SER A 260 8.17 3.48 -13.07
C SER A 260 9.18 2.45 -12.58
N ILE A 261 10.12 2.05 -13.45
CA ILE A 261 11.28 1.23 -13.07
C ILE A 261 12.60 2.01 -13.09
N ASN A 262 12.66 3.16 -13.77
CA ASN A 262 13.76 4.11 -13.67
C ASN A 262 13.29 5.38 -12.93
N LYS A 263 13.90 5.65 -11.76
CA LYS A 263 13.49 6.77 -10.89
C LYS A 263 13.86 8.14 -11.47
N ASP A 264 15.09 8.27 -11.97
CA ASP A 264 15.64 9.56 -12.37
C ASP A 264 14.94 10.08 -13.64
N TYR A 265 14.62 9.17 -14.56
CA TYR A 265 13.77 9.43 -15.72
C TYR A 265 12.33 9.82 -15.33
N PHE A 266 11.78 9.22 -14.28
CA PHE A 266 10.45 9.56 -13.78
C PHE A 266 10.40 10.93 -13.09
N GLU A 267 11.46 11.35 -12.38
CA GLU A 267 11.58 12.73 -11.88
C GLU A 267 11.81 13.76 -13.00
N LEU A 268 12.59 13.42 -14.04
CA LEU A 268 12.73 14.24 -15.25
C LEU A 268 11.38 14.50 -15.93
N ILE A 269 10.55 13.45 -16.06
CA ILE A 269 9.17 13.54 -16.56
C ILE A 269 8.32 14.48 -15.69
N LYS A 270 8.33 14.33 -14.37
CA LYS A 270 7.56 15.20 -13.46
C LYS A 270 8.01 16.66 -13.53
N LYS A 271 9.33 16.89 -13.64
CA LYS A 271 9.88 18.23 -13.83
C LYS A 271 9.36 18.85 -15.13
N TYR A 272 9.42 18.12 -16.25
CA TYR A 272 8.91 18.63 -17.52
C TYR A 272 7.39 18.95 -17.47
N ILE A 273 6.59 18.10 -16.81
CA ILE A 273 5.15 18.34 -16.58
C ILE A 273 4.93 19.63 -15.78
N LYS A 274 5.65 19.82 -14.66
CA LYS A 274 5.54 21.01 -13.80
C LYS A 274 5.97 22.27 -14.54
N ASP A 275 7.14 22.25 -15.18
CA ASP A 275 7.74 23.40 -15.86
C ASP A 275 6.87 23.90 -17.04
N ASN A 276 6.07 23.01 -17.66
CA ASN A 276 5.19 23.33 -18.78
C ASN A 276 3.70 23.45 -18.40
N LYS A 277 3.36 23.41 -17.10
CA LYS A 277 1.98 23.49 -16.56
C LYS A 277 1.01 22.41 -17.10
N LEU A 278 1.49 21.17 -17.28
CA LEU A 278 0.73 20.08 -17.90
C LEU A 278 -0.01 19.17 -16.89
N GLN A 279 -0.03 19.50 -15.60
CA GLN A 279 -0.54 18.65 -14.52
C GLN A 279 -1.96 18.13 -14.78
N ASN A 280 -2.86 18.99 -15.25
CA ASN A 280 -4.27 18.64 -15.48
C ASN A 280 -4.49 17.81 -16.77
N ARG A 281 -3.44 17.61 -17.58
CA ARG A 281 -3.52 16.94 -18.89
C ARG A 281 -2.71 15.64 -18.98
N ILE A 282 -1.92 15.30 -17.96
CA ILE A 282 -1.08 14.08 -17.93
C ILE A 282 -1.44 13.23 -16.71
N LEU A 283 -2.12 12.11 -16.95
CA LEU A 283 -2.68 11.23 -15.91
C LEU A 283 -1.85 9.95 -15.77
N PHE A 284 -1.15 9.78 -14.64
CA PHE A 284 -0.48 8.52 -14.32
C PHE A 284 -1.49 7.52 -13.74
N LYS A 285 -1.86 6.50 -14.52
CA LYS A 285 -2.85 5.48 -14.15
C LYS A 285 -2.23 4.32 -13.35
N GLY A 286 -0.98 3.96 -13.66
CA GLY A 286 -0.29 2.82 -13.02
C GLY A 286 -0.54 1.51 -13.75
N GLU A 287 -0.44 0.38 -13.04
CA GLU A 287 -0.81 -0.94 -13.60
C GLU A 287 -2.34 -1.11 -13.58
N SER A 288 -2.90 -1.47 -14.73
CA SER A 288 -4.33 -1.61 -15.00
C SER A 288 -4.62 -2.89 -15.77
N SER A 289 -5.89 -3.29 -15.86
CA SER A 289 -6.31 -4.36 -16.77
C SER A 289 -6.37 -3.87 -18.22
N GLU A 290 -6.30 -4.79 -19.19
CA GLU A 290 -6.46 -4.47 -20.62
C GLU A 290 -7.84 -3.85 -20.89
N GLN A 291 -8.87 -4.31 -20.18
CA GLN A 291 -10.20 -3.70 -20.19
C GLN A 291 -10.17 -2.23 -19.73
N GLU A 292 -9.60 -1.92 -18.56
CA GLU A 292 -9.52 -0.55 -18.06
C GLU A 292 -8.73 0.38 -19.00
N ILE A 293 -7.70 -0.14 -19.67
CA ILE A 293 -6.91 0.62 -20.66
C ILE A 293 -7.76 0.93 -21.89
N TYR A 294 -8.33 -0.08 -22.54
CA TYR A 294 -8.91 0.05 -23.88
C TYR A 294 -10.35 0.58 -23.89
N GLU A 295 -11.14 0.39 -22.81
CA GLU A 295 -12.43 1.08 -22.64
C GLU A 295 -12.29 2.62 -22.54
N ASN A 296 -11.14 3.11 -22.09
CA ASN A 296 -10.88 4.51 -21.75
C ASN A 296 -9.90 5.22 -22.70
N THR A 297 -9.63 4.62 -23.87
CA THR A 297 -8.65 5.11 -24.86
C THR A 297 -9.33 5.39 -26.20
N ASP A 298 -9.18 6.61 -26.71
CA ASP A 298 -9.67 7.01 -28.03
C ASP A 298 -8.59 6.88 -29.11
N ILE A 299 -7.32 6.99 -28.74
CA ILE A 299 -6.14 6.78 -29.61
C ILE A 299 -4.93 6.29 -28.80
N LEU A 300 -4.18 5.35 -29.36
CA LEU A 300 -2.94 4.82 -28.77
C LEU A 300 -1.72 5.54 -29.35
N ILE A 301 -0.71 5.78 -28.52
CA ILE A 301 0.58 6.30 -28.98
C ILE A 301 1.77 5.51 -28.44
N MET A 302 2.81 5.40 -29.27
CA MET A 302 4.11 4.87 -28.87
C MET A 302 5.24 5.79 -29.35
N THR A 303 6.02 6.31 -28.41
CA THR A 303 7.18 7.18 -28.69
C THR A 303 8.52 6.52 -28.43
N SER A 304 8.53 5.20 -28.19
CA SER A 304 9.70 4.36 -27.89
C SER A 304 10.86 4.54 -28.88
N GLU A 305 12.08 4.22 -28.44
CA GLU A 305 13.29 4.27 -29.27
C GLU A 305 13.53 2.93 -30.01
N SER A 306 13.18 1.82 -29.35
CA SER A 306 13.21 0.45 -29.88
C SER A 306 12.19 -0.43 -29.15
N GLU A 307 11.72 -1.52 -29.77
CA GLU A 307 10.83 -2.53 -29.16
C GLU A 307 11.27 -3.97 -29.53
N GLY A 308 10.42 -4.97 -29.21
CA GLY A 308 10.54 -6.34 -29.71
C GLY A 308 9.50 -6.58 -30.80
N PHE A 309 8.26 -6.85 -30.37
CA PHE A 309 7.04 -6.63 -31.15
C PHE A 309 5.93 -6.20 -30.16
N PRO A 310 5.35 -4.99 -30.30
CA PRO A 310 4.46 -4.48 -29.26
C PRO A 310 3.03 -4.99 -29.42
N TYR A 311 2.55 -5.65 -28.37
CA TYR A 311 1.17 -6.12 -28.22
C TYR A 311 0.11 -5.06 -28.50
N ILE A 312 0.43 -3.79 -28.23
CA ILE A 312 -0.39 -2.60 -28.49
C ILE A 312 -0.88 -2.54 -29.95
N PHE A 313 -0.09 -3.04 -30.92
CA PHE A 313 -0.53 -3.10 -32.32
C PHE A 313 -1.74 -4.00 -32.52
N MET A 314 -1.64 -5.27 -32.11
CA MET A 314 -2.75 -6.22 -32.24
C MET A 314 -3.94 -5.80 -31.39
N GLU A 315 -3.69 -5.28 -30.19
CA GLU A 315 -4.73 -4.83 -29.27
C GLU A 315 -5.49 -3.61 -29.82
N GLY A 316 -4.79 -2.58 -30.32
CA GLY A 316 -5.45 -1.43 -30.96
C GLY A 316 -6.15 -1.77 -32.27
N MET A 317 -5.60 -2.69 -33.09
CA MET A 317 -6.26 -3.19 -34.30
C MET A 317 -7.54 -3.98 -34.01
N VAL A 318 -7.59 -4.69 -32.87
CA VAL A 318 -8.75 -5.52 -32.47
C VAL A 318 -9.84 -4.71 -31.78
N TYR A 319 -9.48 -3.68 -31.01
CA TYR A 319 -10.43 -2.86 -30.24
C TYR A 319 -10.89 -1.58 -30.98
N ASP A 320 -10.64 -1.50 -32.30
CA ASP A 320 -10.94 -0.36 -33.17
C ASP A 320 -10.38 0.97 -32.60
N ILE A 321 -9.11 0.95 -32.18
CA ILE A 321 -8.39 2.12 -31.66
C ILE A 321 -7.21 2.44 -32.58
N PRO A 322 -7.22 3.58 -33.29
CA PRO A 322 -6.07 4.05 -34.05
C PRO A 322 -4.79 4.15 -33.21
N ILE A 323 -3.66 3.90 -33.86
CA ILE A 323 -2.34 3.89 -33.24
C ILE A 323 -1.44 4.83 -34.05
N VAL A 324 -0.73 5.72 -33.36
CA VAL A 324 0.27 6.62 -33.97
C VAL A 324 1.60 6.38 -33.28
N VAL A 325 2.66 6.13 -34.06
CA VAL A 325 3.94 5.68 -33.52
C VAL A 325 5.13 6.43 -34.07
N TYR A 326 6.21 6.42 -33.31
CA TYR A 326 7.52 6.68 -33.85
C TYR A 326 8.04 5.53 -34.71
N ASP A 327 8.91 5.88 -35.64
CA ASP A 327 9.83 5.03 -36.39
C ASP A 327 10.91 4.54 -35.41
N PHE A 328 10.57 3.49 -34.68
CA PHE A 328 11.38 2.86 -33.63
C PHE A 328 11.96 1.54 -34.13
N LYS A 329 13.15 1.19 -33.63
CA LYS A 329 13.85 -0.03 -34.06
C LYS A 329 13.04 -1.28 -33.73
N TYR A 330 12.82 -2.12 -34.74
CA TYR A 330 11.96 -3.31 -34.78
C TYR A 330 10.49 -3.05 -34.46
N GLY A 331 9.69 -2.87 -35.51
CA GLY A 331 8.23 -3.01 -35.43
C GLY A 331 7.43 -1.88 -36.08
N ALA A 332 8.03 -0.71 -36.32
CA ALA A 332 7.32 0.39 -36.97
C ALA A 332 6.84 0.02 -38.39
N ASN A 333 7.68 -0.71 -39.15
CA ASN A 333 7.32 -1.26 -40.46
C ASN A 333 6.30 -2.41 -40.36
N ASP A 334 6.34 -3.21 -39.29
CA ASP A 334 5.32 -4.25 -39.05
C ASP A 334 3.93 -3.63 -38.79
N TYR A 335 3.86 -2.42 -38.19
CA TYR A 335 2.59 -1.70 -38.05
C TYR A 335 2.04 -1.23 -39.40
N SER A 336 2.85 -0.51 -40.19
CA SER A 336 2.48 -0.09 -41.54
C SER A 336 3.71 -0.10 -42.45
N ASN A 337 3.72 -1.05 -43.39
CA ASN A 337 4.72 -1.13 -44.44
C ASN A 337 4.78 0.22 -45.17
N SER A 338 5.99 0.76 -45.35
CA SER A 338 6.23 2.01 -46.09
C SER A 338 5.40 3.21 -45.61
N ASN A 339 4.86 3.16 -44.38
CA ASN A 339 3.95 4.16 -43.81
C ASN A 339 2.66 4.40 -44.64
N GLU A 340 2.12 3.36 -45.29
CA GLU A 340 0.87 3.40 -46.06
C GLU A 340 -0.31 4.07 -45.32
N ASN A 341 -0.41 3.89 -43.99
CA ASN A 341 -1.47 4.46 -43.16
C ASN A 341 -1.17 5.88 -42.64
N GLY A 342 0.01 6.43 -42.93
CA GLY A 342 0.44 7.77 -42.53
C GLY A 342 0.50 8.00 -41.01
N CYS A 343 0.71 6.94 -40.23
CA CYS A 343 0.72 6.98 -38.76
C CYS A 343 2.08 6.64 -38.11
N VAL A 344 3.11 6.35 -38.92
CA VAL A 344 4.52 6.25 -38.48
C VAL A 344 5.22 7.61 -38.67
N PHE A 345 5.94 8.08 -37.65
CA PHE A 345 6.64 9.37 -37.64
C PHE A 345 8.11 9.21 -37.26
N LYS A 346 9.03 9.93 -37.89
CA LYS A 346 10.45 9.85 -37.49
C LYS A 346 10.60 10.14 -36.00
N THR A 347 11.37 9.31 -35.28
CA THR A 347 11.64 9.48 -33.85
C THR A 347 12.06 10.93 -33.53
N GLY A 348 11.32 11.57 -32.62
CA GLY A 348 11.46 12.98 -32.26
C GLY A 348 10.54 13.96 -32.99
N ASP A 349 9.77 13.56 -34.02
CA ASP A 349 8.78 14.43 -34.68
C ASP A 349 7.49 14.59 -33.87
N ILE A 350 7.64 15.27 -32.76
CA ILE A 350 6.60 15.77 -31.86
C ILE A 350 5.53 16.60 -32.62
N SER A 351 5.89 17.24 -33.74
CA SER A 351 5.02 18.19 -34.44
C SER A 351 4.16 17.54 -35.52
N GLY A 352 4.70 16.59 -36.29
CA GLY A 352 3.93 15.75 -37.21
C GLY A 352 2.99 14.82 -36.44
N MET A 353 3.49 14.14 -35.41
CA MET A 353 2.70 13.24 -34.59
C MET A 353 1.54 13.95 -33.87
N ALA A 354 1.77 15.14 -33.31
CA ALA A 354 0.69 15.97 -32.74
C ALA A 354 -0.37 16.37 -33.78
N LYS A 355 0.03 16.72 -35.01
CA LYS A 355 -0.92 17.02 -36.10
C LYS A 355 -1.76 15.79 -36.47
N LYS A 356 -1.17 14.59 -36.53
CA LYS A 356 -1.88 13.36 -36.89
C LYS A 356 -2.91 12.96 -35.83
N ILE A 357 -2.56 13.11 -34.55
CA ILE A 357 -3.49 12.87 -33.43
C ILE A 357 -4.68 13.83 -33.49
N ILE A 358 -4.45 15.11 -33.79
CA ILE A 358 -5.54 16.10 -34.00
C ILE A 358 -6.38 15.73 -35.24
N GLU A 359 -5.76 15.36 -36.36
CA GLU A 359 -6.47 14.94 -37.57
C GLU A 359 -7.43 13.78 -37.28
N LEU A 360 -6.92 12.68 -36.70
CA LEU A 360 -7.71 11.47 -36.46
C LEU A 360 -8.83 11.70 -35.44
N LEU A 361 -8.55 12.41 -34.34
CA LEU A 361 -9.56 12.62 -33.29
C LEU A 361 -10.62 13.67 -33.62
N ASN A 362 -10.44 14.46 -34.69
CA ASN A 362 -11.42 15.45 -35.18
C ASN A 362 -12.01 15.11 -36.55
N ASN A 363 -11.56 14.05 -37.23
CA ASN A 363 -12.08 13.59 -38.52
C ASN A 363 -12.58 12.15 -38.44
N PRO A 364 -13.89 11.94 -38.17
CA PRO A 364 -14.47 10.60 -38.02
C PRO A 364 -14.30 9.69 -39.24
N GLU A 365 -14.25 10.24 -40.45
CA GLU A 365 -14.07 9.45 -41.67
C GLU A 365 -12.64 8.90 -41.77
N LYS A 366 -11.63 9.74 -41.49
CA LYS A 366 -10.23 9.27 -41.41
C LYS A 366 -9.97 8.33 -40.23
N TYR A 367 -10.71 8.50 -39.12
CA TYR A 367 -10.68 7.56 -38.00
C TYR A 367 -11.20 6.18 -38.43
N LYS A 368 -12.36 6.11 -39.09
CA LYS A 368 -12.96 4.87 -39.63
C LYS A 368 -12.08 4.22 -40.70
N GLU A 369 -11.55 5.00 -41.63
CA GLU A 369 -10.66 4.53 -42.70
C GLU A 369 -9.43 3.81 -42.12
N LEU A 370 -8.79 4.43 -41.12
CA LEU A 370 -7.64 3.85 -40.40
C LEU A 370 -8.02 2.64 -39.55
N VAL A 371 -9.17 2.65 -38.88
CA VAL A 371 -9.71 1.48 -38.17
C VAL A 371 -9.93 0.30 -39.14
N GLN A 372 -10.57 0.54 -40.29
CA GLN A 372 -10.82 -0.50 -41.28
C GLN A 372 -9.51 -1.05 -41.89
N TYR A 373 -8.52 -0.20 -42.17
CA TYR A 373 -7.18 -0.62 -42.58
C TYR A 373 -6.53 -1.52 -41.51
N ASN A 374 -6.54 -1.07 -40.25
CA ASN A 374 -5.97 -1.79 -39.11
C ASN A 374 -6.65 -3.15 -38.89
N HIS A 375 -7.97 -3.20 -38.96
CA HIS A 375 -8.77 -4.42 -38.83
C HIS A 375 -8.49 -5.41 -39.97
N ASN A 376 -8.48 -4.93 -41.23
CA ASN A 376 -8.15 -5.74 -42.40
C ASN A 376 -6.73 -6.31 -42.32
N ARG A 377 -5.77 -5.50 -41.84
CA ARG A 377 -4.37 -5.91 -41.60
C ARG A 377 -4.27 -6.97 -40.50
N PHE A 378 -5.02 -6.83 -39.41
CA PHE A 378 -5.10 -7.84 -38.36
C PHE A 378 -5.64 -9.18 -38.88
N LEU A 379 -6.79 -9.19 -39.56
CA LEU A 379 -7.37 -10.42 -40.13
C LEU A 379 -6.43 -11.12 -41.13
N LYS A 380 -5.63 -10.34 -41.88
CA LYS A 380 -4.71 -10.84 -42.90
C LYS A 380 -3.38 -11.37 -42.34
N GLU A 381 -2.86 -10.82 -41.24
CA GLU A 381 -1.46 -11.02 -40.82
C GLU A 381 -1.26 -11.43 -39.34
N TYR A 382 -2.25 -11.18 -38.46
CA TYR A 382 -2.13 -11.32 -37.00
C TYR A 382 -3.25 -12.12 -36.31
N ALA A 383 -4.34 -12.44 -37.02
CA ALA A 383 -5.39 -13.33 -36.50
C ALA A 383 -4.84 -14.73 -36.13
N LYS A 384 -5.38 -15.34 -35.06
CA LYS A 384 -4.87 -16.61 -34.47
C LYS A 384 -4.56 -17.65 -35.55
N ASP A 385 -5.51 -17.91 -36.43
CA ASP A 385 -5.45 -18.97 -37.43
C ASP A 385 -4.38 -18.71 -38.50
N VAL A 386 -4.12 -17.44 -38.84
CA VAL A 386 -3.03 -17.02 -39.74
C VAL A 386 -1.66 -17.25 -39.09
N VAL A 387 -1.53 -16.90 -37.81
CA VAL A 387 -0.28 -17.12 -37.05
C VAL A 387 -0.05 -18.61 -36.81
N MET A 388 -1.11 -19.38 -36.56
CA MET A 388 -1.06 -20.85 -36.48
C MET A 388 -0.68 -21.50 -37.81
N ALA A 389 -1.21 -21.02 -38.94
CA ALA A 389 -0.78 -21.48 -40.27
C ALA A 389 0.72 -21.26 -40.50
N LYS A 390 1.30 -20.16 -39.99
CA LYS A 390 2.76 -19.95 -39.98
C LYS A 390 3.48 -20.98 -39.09
N TYR A 391 3.02 -21.23 -37.86
CA TYR A 391 3.60 -22.26 -36.99
C TYR A 391 3.58 -23.66 -37.63
N PHE A 392 2.50 -24.05 -38.33
CA PHE A 392 2.40 -25.32 -39.06
C PHE A 392 3.31 -25.43 -40.31
N THR A 393 4.10 -24.39 -40.63
CA THR A 393 5.22 -24.50 -41.60
C THR A 393 6.51 -25.02 -40.98
N ILE A 394 6.73 -24.80 -39.67
CA ILE A 394 7.95 -25.19 -38.95
C ILE A 394 7.75 -26.37 -37.99
N LEU A 395 6.53 -26.57 -37.48
CA LEU A 395 6.17 -27.73 -36.67
C LEU A 395 6.02 -29.00 -37.55
N PRO A 396 6.37 -30.19 -37.04
CA PRO A 396 6.08 -31.46 -37.70
C PRO A 396 4.60 -31.65 -38.06
N ARG A 397 4.34 -32.33 -39.18
CA ARG A 397 2.98 -32.50 -39.75
C ARG A 397 2.27 -33.80 -39.37
N SER A 398 2.87 -34.64 -38.54
CA SER A 398 2.33 -35.96 -38.17
C SER A 398 1.89 -36.02 -36.69
N PHE A 399 0.73 -36.63 -36.48
CA PHE A 399 0.08 -36.74 -35.17
C PHE A 399 0.20 -38.18 -34.64
N ASN A 400 1.36 -38.60 -34.11
CA ASN A 400 1.39 -39.80 -33.27
C ASN A 400 0.72 -39.57 -31.91
N ASN A 401 0.03 -40.61 -31.43
CA ASN A 401 -0.69 -40.67 -30.15
C ASN A 401 0.22 -40.88 -28.92
N VAL A 402 1.55 -40.79 -29.06
CA VAL A 402 2.49 -40.93 -27.94
C VAL A 402 2.55 -39.62 -27.18
N SER A 403 1.69 -39.48 -26.18
CA SER A 403 1.63 -38.29 -25.33
C SER A 403 2.75 -38.28 -24.28
N LEU A 404 3.58 -37.22 -24.31
CA LEU A 404 4.64 -37.00 -23.32
C LEU A 404 4.06 -36.76 -21.92
N SER A 405 2.77 -36.43 -21.81
CA SER A 405 2.02 -36.39 -20.56
C SER A 405 2.20 -37.66 -19.71
N SER A 406 2.34 -38.83 -20.32
CA SER A 406 2.56 -40.12 -19.61
C SER A 406 3.96 -40.29 -19.00
N ALA A 407 4.92 -39.44 -19.40
CA ALA A 407 6.29 -39.42 -18.88
C ALA A 407 6.57 -38.18 -18.02
N PHE A 408 5.82 -37.09 -18.22
CA PHE A 408 5.80 -35.92 -17.34
C PHE A 408 4.77 -36.05 -16.19
N SER A 409 3.83 -36.99 -16.25
CA SER A 409 2.95 -37.30 -15.12
C SER A 409 3.76 -37.87 -13.96
N ARG A 410 3.41 -37.44 -12.74
CA ARG A 410 3.82 -38.18 -11.54
C ARG A 410 3.05 -39.48 -11.55
N LYS A 411 3.75 -40.60 -11.32
CA LYS A 411 3.23 -41.96 -11.51
C LYS A 411 2.22 -42.43 -10.44
N GLU A 412 1.47 -41.49 -9.85
CA GLU A 412 0.56 -41.64 -8.71
C GLU A 412 -0.71 -40.75 -8.83
N LEU A 413 -1.10 -40.32 -10.04
CA LEU A 413 -2.25 -39.39 -10.24
C LEU A 413 -3.36 -39.85 -11.19
N ASP A 414 -3.21 -40.97 -11.90
CA ASP A 414 -4.21 -41.43 -12.89
C ASP A 414 -5.34 -42.34 -12.33
N GLU A 415 -5.39 -42.59 -11.02
CA GLU A 415 -6.42 -43.43 -10.36
C GLU A 415 -7.41 -42.66 -9.44
N PHE A 416 -7.71 -41.39 -9.72
CA PHE A 416 -8.77 -40.65 -8.99
C PHE A 416 -9.71 -39.87 -9.91
N GLN A 417 -10.61 -40.59 -10.59
CA GLN A 417 -11.85 -39.98 -11.11
C GLN A 417 -12.89 -39.83 -10.00
N ASN A 418 -13.58 -38.69 -10.00
CA ASN A 418 -14.83 -38.41 -9.28
C ASN A 418 -14.82 -38.57 -7.74
N ILE A 419 -14.38 -37.51 -7.04
CA ILE A 419 -14.93 -37.16 -5.72
C ILE A 419 -15.62 -35.80 -5.87
N THR A 420 -16.94 -35.79 -5.69
CA THR A 420 -17.75 -34.56 -5.72
C THR A 420 -17.63 -33.84 -4.37
N PHE A 421 -17.43 -32.52 -4.41
CA PHE A 421 -17.46 -31.66 -3.22
C PHE A 421 -18.65 -30.71 -3.30
N SER A 422 -19.49 -30.68 -2.27
CA SER A 422 -20.42 -29.58 -2.03
C SER A 422 -19.68 -28.44 -1.34
N ILE A 423 -19.81 -27.22 -1.89
CA ILE A 423 -19.37 -25.98 -1.26
C ILE A 423 -20.61 -25.28 -0.72
N GLU A 424 -20.61 -24.96 0.57
CA GLU A 424 -21.54 -23.98 1.14
C GLU A 424 -20.76 -22.69 1.40
N ASP A 425 -21.04 -21.65 0.60
CA ASP A 425 -20.43 -20.34 0.75
C ASP A 425 -20.92 -19.64 2.03
N SER A 426 -20.00 -19.03 2.78
CA SER A 426 -20.31 -18.32 4.02
C SER A 426 -19.47 -17.04 4.24
N ASN A 427 -19.73 -16.06 3.38
CA ASN A 427 -19.49 -14.61 3.55
C ASN A 427 -18.05 -14.03 3.55
N ASP A 428 -17.96 -12.76 3.18
CA ASP A 428 -16.75 -12.02 2.76
C ASP A 428 -15.70 -11.67 3.83
N LEU A 429 -15.71 -12.29 5.01
CA LEU A 429 -14.89 -11.88 6.16
C LEU A 429 -13.44 -12.41 6.12
N ALA A 430 -12.80 -12.11 4.98
CA ALA A 430 -11.51 -12.56 4.47
C ALA A 430 -11.47 -14.07 4.15
N HIS A 431 -10.69 -14.46 3.12
CA HIS A 431 -10.61 -15.87 2.70
C HIS A 431 -9.98 -16.75 3.80
N ILE A 432 -10.81 -17.34 4.64
CA ILE A 432 -10.48 -18.41 5.59
C ILE A 432 -11.53 -19.52 5.40
N TRP A 433 -11.13 -20.76 5.65
CA TRP A 433 -11.91 -21.94 5.29
C TRP A 433 -11.96 -22.88 6.47
N ASN A 434 -13.17 -23.12 6.98
CA ASN A 434 -13.43 -24.07 8.06
C ASN A 434 -13.78 -25.43 7.46
N PHE A 435 -13.21 -26.51 8.02
CA PHE A 435 -13.50 -27.88 7.60
C PHE A 435 -13.59 -28.77 8.82
N GLU A 436 -14.75 -29.41 9.02
CA GLU A 436 -14.84 -30.52 9.95
C GLU A 436 -14.29 -31.81 9.30
N LEU A 437 -13.97 -32.81 10.14
CA LEU A 437 -13.27 -34.01 9.72
C LEU A 437 -13.63 -35.26 10.56
N THR A 438 -14.93 -35.49 10.77
CA THR A 438 -15.44 -36.63 11.55
C THR A 438 -14.92 -37.97 11.01
N ASN A 439 -14.20 -38.70 11.87
CA ASN A 439 -13.80 -40.09 11.64
C ASN A 439 -14.81 -41.02 12.33
N PRO A 440 -15.61 -41.82 11.59
CA PRO A 440 -16.65 -42.70 12.17
C PRO A 440 -16.15 -43.73 13.20
N ALA A 441 -14.84 -43.95 13.30
CA ALA A 441 -14.25 -44.85 14.29
C ALA A 441 -13.73 -44.13 15.56
N GLN A 442 -13.39 -42.82 15.51
CA GLN A 442 -12.58 -42.17 16.56
C GLN A 442 -12.78 -40.66 16.82
N ASN A 443 -13.70 -39.95 16.15
CA ASN A 443 -14.10 -38.54 16.46
C ASN A 443 -12.95 -37.58 16.87
N MET A 444 -12.14 -37.11 15.90
CA MET A 444 -11.15 -36.05 16.10
C MET A 444 -11.33 -34.92 15.06
N ASN A 445 -11.20 -33.66 15.49
CA ASN A 445 -11.36 -32.46 14.66
C ASN A 445 -10.05 -31.65 14.57
N PHE A 446 -9.88 -30.86 13.50
CA PHE A 446 -8.65 -30.11 13.20
C PHE A 446 -8.95 -28.71 12.66
N PHE A 447 -8.09 -27.73 12.96
CA PHE A 447 -8.30 -26.32 12.59
C PHE A 447 -7.01 -25.66 12.07
N ALA A 448 -7.12 -24.83 11.03
CA ALA A 448 -5.98 -24.20 10.35
C ALA A 448 -6.21 -22.71 10.08
N LEU A 449 -5.18 -21.89 10.33
CA LEU A 449 -5.27 -20.42 10.33
C LEU A 449 -4.15 -19.80 9.48
N VAL A 450 -4.51 -18.90 8.57
CA VAL A 450 -3.69 -18.64 7.37
C VAL A 450 -3.14 -17.21 7.32
N GLY A 451 -1.84 -17.04 7.07
CA GLY A 451 -1.17 -15.72 6.94
C GLY A 451 -1.25 -15.08 5.54
N LYS A 452 -0.20 -14.32 5.14
CA LYS A 452 0.03 -13.80 3.78
C LYS A 452 1.48 -14.07 3.30
N ARG A 453 1.81 -15.31 2.90
CA ARG A 453 2.92 -15.79 1.99
C ARG A 453 2.98 -17.35 1.94
N LYS A 454 4.08 -18.00 1.49
CA LYS A 454 4.16 -19.37 0.87
C LYS A 454 4.93 -20.50 1.64
N PHE A 455 5.10 -21.71 1.05
CA PHE A 455 5.29 -23.01 1.74
C PHE A 455 6.18 -24.12 1.04
N PRO A 456 7.46 -24.42 1.45
CA PRO A 456 8.06 -25.82 1.60
C PRO A 456 8.80 -26.28 2.94
N MET A 457 8.85 -27.60 3.30
CA MET A 457 9.29 -28.26 4.61
C MET A 457 10.73 -28.87 4.56
N ASP A 458 11.11 -30.14 4.86
CA ASP A 458 10.51 -31.45 5.29
C ASP A 458 10.55 -31.74 6.83
N ALA A 459 9.65 -32.57 7.40
CA ALA A 459 9.51 -32.76 8.86
C ALA A 459 9.37 -34.20 9.40
N HIS A 460 9.81 -34.42 10.66
CA HIS A 460 9.71 -35.72 11.37
C HIS A 460 9.20 -35.64 12.82
N ILE A 461 8.17 -36.45 13.15
CA ILE A 461 7.83 -36.95 14.50
C ILE A 461 7.46 -38.45 14.37
N GLN A 462 7.68 -39.25 15.41
CA GLN A 462 7.27 -40.66 15.47
C GLN A 462 5.89 -40.80 16.14
N GLY A 463 4.92 -41.39 15.44
CA GLY A 463 3.54 -41.59 15.94
C GLY A 463 2.68 -42.41 14.97
N THR A 464 1.47 -42.77 15.40
CA THR A 464 0.49 -43.53 14.59
C THR A 464 -0.29 -42.65 13.60
N GLN A 465 -1.07 -43.28 12.72
CA GLN A 465 -1.64 -42.68 11.51
C GLN A 465 -2.60 -41.51 11.77
N CYS A 466 -2.58 -40.51 10.88
CA CYS A 466 -3.42 -39.31 10.93
C CYS A 466 -3.77 -38.83 9.50
N THR A 467 -4.72 -37.90 9.36
CA THR A 467 -5.16 -37.32 8.08
C THR A 467 -5.20 -35.80 8.21
N ILE A 468 -4.61 -35.07 7.27
CA ILE A 468 -4.46 -33.61 7.33
C ILE A 468 -5.14 -32.94 6.13
N LYS A 469 -5.91 -31.87 6.37
CA LYS A 469 -6.47 -30.99 5.32
C LYS A 469 -5.68 -29.67 5.23
N ILE A 470 -5.55 -29.13 4.02
CA ILE A 470 -4.87 -27.85 3.72
C ILE A 470 -5.70 -27.11 2.64
N ALA A 471 -5.81 -25.78 2.70
CA ALA A 471 -6.57 -24.98 1.73
C ALA A 471 -5.83 -23.73 1.21
N HIS A 472 -6.19 -23.29 0.00
CA HIS A 472 -5.49 -22.22 -0.72
C HIS A 472 -6.16 -20.84 -0.59
N LYS A 473 -5.48 -19.92 0.12
CA LYS A 473 -5.98 -18.58 0.54
C LYS A 473 -6.28 -17.54 -0.56
N LYS A 474 -6.44 -17.94 -1.81
CA LYS A 474 -6.85 -17.04 -2.91
C LYS A 474 -7.75 -17.66 -3.99
N THR A 475 -8.08 -18.95 -3.87
CA THR A 475 -9.07 -19.64 -4.73
C THR A 475 -10.00 -20.57 -3.95
N GLY A 476 -9.70 -20.84 -2.67
CA GLY A 476 -10.50 -21.67 -1.79
C GLY A 476 -10.17 -23.15 -1.78
N ASN A 477 -9.66 -23.68 -2.90
CA ASN A 477 -9.51 -25.11 -3.13
C ASN A 477 -8.90 -25.88 -1.94
N LEU A 478 -9.65 -26.90 -1.54
CA LEU A 478 -9.35 -27.91 -0.54
C LEU A 478 -8.31 -28.93 -1.03
N LEU A 479 -7.58 -29.51 -0.10
CA LEU A 479 -6.81 -30.74 -0.31
C LEU A 479 -6.80 -31.57 0.97
N SER A 480 -7.05 -32.88 0.85
CA SER A 480 -7.11 -33.84 1.96
C SER A 480 -6.03 -34.91 1.78
N LEU A 481 -5.19 -35.14 2.78
CA LEU A 481 -4.04 -36.05 2.71
C LEU A 481 -4.09 -37.09 3.83
N LEU A 482 -4.40 -38.33 3.46
CA LEU A 482 -4.43 -39.51 4.33
C LEU A 482 -3.00 -40.05 4.51
N LEU A 483 -2.38 -39.84 5.67
CA LEU A 483 -0.97 -40.20 5.87
C LEU A 483 -0.83 -41.69 6.21
N LYS A 484 -0.45 -42.47 5.19
CA LYS A 484 0.13 -43.80 5.36
C LYS A 484 1.66 -43.71 5.53
N LYS A 485 2.27 -44.84 5.86
CA LYS A 485 3.64 -44.93 6.40
C LYS A 485 4.68 -44.56 5.32
N ARG A 486 5.49 -43.52 5.58
CA ARG A 486 6.53 -42.92 4.70
C ARG A 486 6.07 -41.92 3.61
N ASN A 487 5.13 -41.04 3.90
CA ASN A 487 4.84 -39.88 3.03
C ASN A 487 5.59 -38.63 3.51
N GLN A 488 6.41 -38.02 2.64
CA GLN A 488 6.95 -36.65 2.78
C GLN A 488 5.93 -35.61 2.27
N LEU A 489 6.11 -34.35 2.66
CA LEU A 489 5.19 -33.23 2.39
C LEU A 489 5.98 -31.91 2.57
N ASN A 490 5.65 -30.82 1.86
CA ASN A 490 6.46 -29.59 1.85
C ASN A 490 5.68 -28.29 2.12
N LEU A 491 5.98 -27.59 3.24
CA LEU A 491 5.39 -26.34 3.79
C LEU A 491 6.41 -25.44 4.60
N SER A 492 6.53 -24.11 4.45
CA SER A 492 7.67 -23.26 4.96
C SER A 492 7.41 -22.19 6.02
N LYS A 493 8.50 -21.81 6.70
CA LYS A 493 8.82 -20.47 7.26
C LYS A 493 7.65 -19.48 7.32
N GLY A 494 6.80 -19.64 8.34
CA GLY A 494 5.79 -18.65 8.70
C GLY A 494 4.33 -19.10 8.72
N TYR A 495 4.05 -20.40 8.67
CA TYR A 495 2.77 -20.93 9.17
C TYR A 495 3.06 -21.95 10.29
N THR A 496 2.00 -22.38 10.96
CA THR A 496 2.02 -23.22 12.17
C THR A 496 0.78 -24.09 12.15
N LEU A 497 0.91 -25.32 12.62
CA LEU A 497 -0.21 -26.25 12.75
C LEU A 497 -0.66 -26.29 14.20
N ILE A 498 -1.98 -26.38 14.37
CA ILE A 498 -2.62 -26.70 15.65
C ILE A 498 -3.11 -28.13 15.51
N ALA A 499 -2.63 -29.01 16.38
CA ALA A 499 -3.04 -30.41 16.45
C ALA A 499 -3.65 -30.68 17.82
N GLU A 500 -4.68 -31.51 17.87
CA GLU A 500 -5.31 -31.97 19.10
C GLU A 500 -5.17 -33.50 19.16
N ASP A 501 -4.88 -34.05 20.34
CA ASP A 501 -4.65 -35.48 20.52
C ASP A 501 -5.82 -36.21 21.23
N ASN A 502 -5.66 -37.51 21.41
CA ASN A 502 -6.64 -38.39 22.06
C ASN A 502 -6.96 -38.04 23.53
N SER A 503 -6.29 -37.04 24.12
CA SER A 503 -6.54 -36.52 25.47
C SER A 503 -7.16 -35.10 25.48
N TYR A 504 -7.50 -34.55 24.31
CA TYR A 504 -7.87 -33.15 24.09
C TYR A 504 -6.75 -32.14 24.44
N GLU A 505 -5.49 -32.57 24.48
CA GLU A 505 -4.36 -31.63 24.56
C GLU A 505 -4.08 -31.04 23.16
N LYS A 506 -4.10 -29.70 23.10
CA LYS A 506 -3.84 -28.91 21.89
C LYS A 506 -2.36 -28.49 21.84
N TYR A 507 -1.70 -28.76 20.72
CA TYR A 507 -0.29 -28.52 20.47
C TYR A 507 -0.07 -27.49 19.36
N ILE A 508 0.93 -26.63 19.53
CA ILE A 508 1.31 -25.58 18.56
C ILE A 508 2.74 -25.83 18.09
N GLY A 509 2.91 -26.16 16.81
CA GLY A 509 4.20 -26.48 16.20
C GLY A 509 4.47 -25.71 14.91
N ALA A 510 5.74 -25.37 14.68
CA ALA A 510 6.19 -24.67 13.48
C ALA A 510 7.33 -25.42 12.79
N ILE A 511 7.48 -25.13 11.51
CA ILE A 511 8.48 -25.74 10.64
C ILE A 511 9.78 -24.93 10.74
N SER A 512 10.84 -25.58 11.24
CA SER A 512 12.08 -24.94 11.65
C SER A 512 13.03 -24.66 10.49
N ASN A 513 14.22 -24.13 10.79
CA ASN A 513 15.26 -23.88 9.79
C ASN A 513 15.78 -25.15 9.07
N LYS A 514 15.40 -26.35 9.52
CA LYS A 514 15.69 -27.64 8.89
C LYS A 514 14.45 -28.33 8.32
N GLY A 515 13.31 -27.62 8.23
CA GLY A 515 12.02 -28.17 7.82
C GLY A 515 11.22 -28.84 8.95
N ASN A 516 11.88 -29.28 10.02
CA ASN A 516 11.25 -30.05 11.09
C ASN A 516 10.08 -29.32 11.77
N PHE A 517 8.95 -30.02 11.91
CA PHE A 517 7.83 -29.63 12.73
C PHE A 517 8.25 -29.74 14.20
N GLU A 518 8.80 -28.65 14.71
CA GLU A 518 9.25 -28.52 16.09
C GLU A 518 8.08 -27.95 16.92
N ILE A 519 7.75 -28.63 18.03
CA ILE A 519 6.75 -28.18 18.99
C ILE A 519 7.32 -26.95 19.73
N ILE A 520 7.19 -25.77 19.11
CA ILE A 520 7.72 -24.48 19.58
C ILE A 520 7.33 -24.19 21.03
N ALA A 521 6.11 -24.58 21.39
CA ALA A 521 5.58 -24.52 22.74
C ALA A 521 5.35 -25.93 23.27
N ASN A 522 6.43 -26.67 23.57
CA ASN A 522 6.37 -27.99 24.23
C ASN A 522 5.98 -27.89 25.73
N LYS A 523 5.05 -26.99 26.03
CA LYS A 523 4.44 -26.80 27.35
C LYS A 523 3.02 -27.30 27.30
N LYS A 524 2.60 -27.92 28.40
CA LYS A 524 1.22 -27.84 28.88
C LYS A 524 0.90 -26.39 29.27
N SER A 525 0.77 -25.51 28.28
CA SER A 525 -0.25 -24.48 28.38
C SER A 525 -1.57 -25.21 28.20
N SER A 526 -2.38 -25.24 29.26
CA SER A 526 -3.82 -25.44 29.14
C SER A 526 -4.35 -24.36 28.18
N LEU A 527 -4.47 -24.70 26.90
CA LEU A 527 -5.09 -23.85 25.89
C LEU A 527 -6.61 -23.97 26.08
N VAL A 528 -7.09 -23.35 27.16
CA VAL A 528 -8.48 -23.40 27.60
C VAL A 528 -9.35 -22.83 26.50
N THR A 529 -10.11 -23.69 25.82
CA THR A 529 -11.30 -23.28 25.06
C THR A 529 -12.19 -22.52 26.04
N ILE A 530 -12.45 -21.24 25.80
CA ILE A 530 -13.17 -20.43 26.78
C ILE A 530 -14.68 -20.60 26.57
N ASN A 531 -15.28 -21.46 27.39
CA ASN A 531 -16.70 -21.84 27.28
C ASN A 531 -17.70 -20.72 27.66
N LYS A 532 -17.24 -19.50 27.93
CA LYS A 532 -18.12 -18.33 28.10
C LYS A 532 -18.59 -17.81 26.73
N SER A 533 -19.80 -17.28 26.67
CA SER A 533 -20.31 -16.55 25.51
C SER A 533 -19.77 -15.11 25.43
N THR A 534 -19.70 -14.40 26.56
CA THR A 534 -19.04 -13.09 26.65
C THR A 534 -17.68 -13.22 27.31
N LEU A 535 -16.68 -12.58 26.72
CA LEU A 535 -15.27 -12.64 27.12
C LEU A 535 -14.73 -11.23 27.35
N GLU A 536 -14.03 -11.04 28.45
CA GLU A 536 -13.21 -9.85 28.64
C GLU A 536 -11.86 -10.00 27.93
N LEU A 537 -11.33 -8.91 27.34
CA LEU A 537 -10.06 -8.94 26.60
C LEU A 537 -8.88 -9.54 27.41
N HIS A 538 -8.88 -9.35 28.74
CA HIS A 538 -7.85 -9.87 29.65
C HIS A 538 -7.94 -11.37 29.93
N GLU A 539 -9.04 -12.02 29.57
CA GLU A 539 -9.20 -13.49 29.64
C GLU A 539 -8.58 -14.19 28.42
N ILE A 540 -8.24 -13.42 27.38
CA ILE A 540 -7.74 -13.89 26.09
C ILE A 540 -6.27 -13.46 25.94
N PRO A 541 -5.34 -14.32 25.50
CA PRO A 541 -3.98 -13.91 25.16
C PRO A 541 -3.98 -12.83 24.05
N HIS A 542 -3.38 -11.67 24.31
CA HIS A 542 -3.33 -10.56 23.36
C HIS A 542 -2.00 -9.77 23.50
N GLU A 543 -1.65 -8.95 22.51
CA GLU A 543 -0.52 -8.01 22.59
C GLU A 543 -0.72 -6.78 21.69
N LEU A 544 -0.64 -5.58 22.27
CA LEU A 544 -0.71 -4.31 21.56
C LEU A 544 0.66 -3.90 21.02
N HIS A 545 0.75 -3.69 19.70
CA HIS A 545 1.87 -3.01 19.05
C HIS A 545 1.41 -1.66 18.47
N GLN A 546 2.36 -0.79 18.16
CA GLN A 546 2.12 0.56 17.60
C GLN A 546 1.13 0.62 16.42
N ASN A 547 1.03 -0.44 15.61
CA ASN A 547 0.23 -0.49 14.39
C ASN A 547 -0.78 -1.66 14.33
N LYS A 548 -0.99 -2.40 15.42
CA LYS A 548 -1.96 -3.51 15.52
C LYS A 548 -2.19 -3.93 16.97
N LEU A 549 -3.41 -4.31 17.33
CA LEU A 549 -3.65 -5.22 18.46
C LEU A 549 -3.70 -6.66 17.92
N LEU A 550 -2.94 -7.57 18.54
CA LEU A 550 -3.05 -9.00 18.35
C LEU A 550 -4.00 -9.57 19.41
N ILE A 551 -5.02 -10.32 19.02
CA ILE A 551 -5.90 -11.02 19.97
C ILE A 551 -6.03 -12.47 19.54
N ALA A 552 -5.60 -13.40 20.38
CA ALA A 552 -5.75 -14.84 20.12
C ALA A 552 -7.23 -15.23 19.99
N LEU A 553 -7.53 -16.17 19.11
CA LEU A 553 -8.89 -16.66 18.93
C LEU A 553 -9.29 -17.57 20.12
N PRO A 554 -10.37 -17.28 20.86
CA PRO A 554 -10.73 -18.00 22.11
C PRO A 554 -10.89 -19.52 21.95
N ASN A 555 -11.36 -19.95 20.78
CA ASN A 555 -11.57 -21.37 20.46
C ASN A 555 -10.36 -22.02 19.75
N MET A 556 -9.36 -21.22 19.38
CA MET A 556 -8.27 -21.58 18.44
C MET A 556 -8.76 -21.99 17.03
N GLN A 557 -10.04 -21.79 16.74
CA GLN A 557 -10.70 -21.95 15.43
C GLN A 557 -10.88 -20.60 14.75
N THR A 558 -11.19 -20.60 13.44
CA THR A 558 -11.64 -19.39 12.74
C THR A 558 -13.16 -19.21 12.92
N PRO A 559 -13.67 -18.04 13.32
CA PRO A 559 -15.09 -17.74 13.20
C PRO A 559 -15.50 -17.63 11.72
N LEU A 560 -16.74 -18.02 11.42
CA LEU A 560 -17.42 -17.79 10.14
C LEU A 560 -17.65 -16.30 9.88
N LYS A 561 -17.98 -15.52 10.92
CA LYS A 561 -18.16 -14.06 10.81
C LYS A 561 -17.53 -13.35 12.00
N ILE A 562 -16.95 -12.18 11.71
CA ILE A 562 -16.50 -11.19 12.69
C ILE A 562 -17.33 -9.93 12.48
N THR A 563 -18.21 -9.58 13.42
CA THR A 563 -19.10 -8.41 13.33
C THR A 563 -19.00 -7.52 14.55
N ASP A 564 -19.50 -6.30 14.42
CA ASP A 564 -19.79 -5.43 15.56
C ASP A 564 -21.11 -5.83 16.23
N ASP A 565 -21.52 -5.02 17.21
CA ASP A 565 -22.76 -5.11 17.97
C ASP A 565 -24.03 -5.02 17.09
N ASN A 566 -23.93 -4.43 15.90
CA ASN A 566 -25.03 -4.21 14.95
C ASN A 566 -25.04 -5.27 13.83
N LEU A 567 -24.25 -6.34 13.98
CA LEU A 567 -24.01 -7.37 12.95
C LEU A 567 -23.31 -6.86 11.68
N ILE A 568 -22.70 -5.67 11.72
CA ILE A 568 -21.95 -5.10 10.59
C ILE A 568 -20.59 -5.80 10.50
N PRO A 569 -20.18 -6.29 9.30
CA PRO A 569 -18.87 -6.92 9.10
C PRO A 569 -17.69 -6.02 9.52
N ILE A 570 -16.89 -6.46 10.49
CA ILE A 570 -15.65 -5.77 10.88
C ILE A 570 -14.53 -6.20 9.93
N GLN A 571 -13.78 -5.23 9.39
CA GLN A 571 -12.58 -5.54 8.61
C GLN A 571 -11.49 -6.12 9.51
N ALA A 572 -11.45 -7.44 9.61
CA ALA A 572 -10.43 -8.17 10.37
C ALA A 572 -9.42 -8.86 9.44
N SER A 573 -8.22 -9.11 9.95
CA SER A 573 -7.28 -10.05 9.31
C SER A 573 -6.76 -11.05 10.33
N ILE A 574 -6.91 -12.35 10.04
CA ILE A 574 -6.41 -13.42 10.90
C ILE A 574 -5.01 -13.85 10.43
N LYS A 575 -4.10 -14.03 11.40
CA LYS A 575 -2.68 -14.37 11.21
C LYS A 575 -2.17 -15.14 12.42
N LEU A 576 -1.29 -16.11 12.24
CA LEU A 576 -0.49 -16.59 13.37
C LEU A 576 0.60 -15.55 13.68
N GLU A 577 0.63 -15.09 14.93
CA GLU A 577 1.55 -14.08 15.45
C GLU A 577 2.07 -14.53 16.84
N LYS A 578 3.10 -13.87 17.38
CA LYS A 578 3.71 -14.22 18.68
C LYS A 578 3.29 -13.22 19.74
N ILE A 579 2.71 -13.70 20.84
CA ILE A 579 2.35 -12.92 22.04
C ILE A 579 3.31 -13.35 23.15
N GLY A 580 4.12 -12.42 23.64
CA GLY A 580 5.22 -12.70 24.57
C GLY A 580 6.17 -13.78 24.02
N ASN A 581 6.04 -15.02 24.51
CA ASN A 581 6.85 -16.17 24.09
C ASN A 581 6.09 -17.29 23.37
N THR A 582 4.77 -17.22 23.27
CA THR A 582 3.93 -18.26 22.65
C THR A 582 3.37 -17.75 21.32
N TYR A 583 3.22 -18.64 20.34
CA TYR A 583 2.53 -18.33 19.09
C TYR A 583 1.04 -18.60 19.24
N TYR A 584 0.20 -17.70 18.74
CA TYR A 584 -1.26 -17.85 18.74
C TYR A 584 -1.83 -17.49 17.36
N PRO A 585 -2.93 -18.14 16.93
CA PRO A 585 -3.73 -17.63 15.84
C PRO A 585 -4.47 -16.38 16.33
N CYS A 586 -4.01 -15.22 15.86
CA CYS A 586 -4.55 -13.93 16.25
C CYS A 586 -5.48 -13.38 15.18
N PHE A 587 -6.64 -12.87 15.57
CA PHE A 587 -7.33 -11.89 14.75
C PHE A 587 -6.78 -10.50 15.06
N LEU A 588 -6.70 -9.67 14.02
CA LEU A 588 -6.32 -8.26 14.10
C LEU A 588 -7.54 -7.46 13.63
N PRO A 589 -8.32 -6.86 14.54
CA PRO A 589 -9.46 -6.03 14.17
C PRO A 589 -9.01 -4.69 13.59
N SER A 590 -9.81 -4.12 12.69
CA SER A 590 -9.68 -2.74 12.23
C SER A 590 -11.03 -2.17 11.80
N GLY A 591 -11.18 -0.86 11.87
CA GLY A 591 -12.47 -0.19 11.75
C GLY A 591 -13.04 0.14 13.13
N ILE A 592 -14.37 0.19 13.22
CA ILE A 592 -15.11 0.78 14.33
C ILE A 592 -16.02 -0.28 14.96
N PHE A 593 -16.05 -0.39 16.29
CA PHE A 593 -16.91 -1.35 17.02
C PHE A 593 -17.02 -1.00 18.51
N ASN A 594 -18.08 -1.46 19.19
CA ASN A 594 -18.18 -1.35 20.65
C ASN A 594 -17.78 -2.65 21.36
N ASN A 595 -18.20 -3.79 20.82
CA ASN A 595 -17.71 -5.14 21.10
C ASN A 595 -17.44 -5.88 19.78
N ILE A 596 -16.81 -7.05 19.82
CA ILE A 596 -16.61 -7.89 18.64
C ILE A 596 -17.32 -9.22 18.83
N CYS A 597 -18.28 -9.53 17.96
CA CYS A 597 -18.86 -10.87 17.87
C CYS A 597 -17.99 -11.75 16.96
N LEU A 598 -17.54 -12.89 17.48
CA LEU A 598 -16.94 -13.98 16.72
C LEU A 598 -17.98 -15.10 16.59
N ASP A 599 -18.63 -15.21 15.43
CA ASP A 599 -19.65 -16.20 15.10
C ASP A 599 -18.99 -17.49 14.58
N TYR A 600 -19.24 -18.63 15.23
CA TYR A 600 -18.75 -19.95 14.81
C TYR A 600 -19.88 -20.87 14.29
N GLY A 601 -21.09 -20.35 14.08
CA GLY A 601 -22.25 -21.12 13.62
C GLY A 601 -23.13 -21.63 14.77
N GLU A 602 -22.66 -22.66 15.49
CA GLU A 602 -23.40 -23.20 16.65
C GLU A 602 -23.24 -22.38 17.93
N GLU A 603 -22.13 -21.64 18.07
CA GLU A 603 -21.91 -20.69 19.16
C GLU A 603 -21.26 -19.38 18.69
N SER A 604 -21.42 -18.32 19.47
CA SER A 604 -20.74 -17.05 19.27
C SER A 604 -19.98 -16.62 20.51
N LYS A 605 -18.87 -15.90 20.32
CA LYS A 605 -18.04 -15.31 21.38
C LYS A 605 -18.01 -13.79 21.23
N ILE A 606 -18.61 -13.08 22.18
CA ILE A 606 -18.58 -11.61 22.24
C ILE A 606 -17.36 -11.19 23.05
N ILE A 607 -16.37 -10.60 22.40
CA ILE A 607 -15.22 -9.98 23.07
C ILE A 607 -15.59 -8.55 23.45
N ASN A 608 -15.67 -8.31 24.76
CA ASN A 608 -16.13 -7.05 25.33
C ASN A 608 -15.04 -5.97 25.23
N PHE A 609 -15.37 -4.85 24.57
CA PHE A 609 -14.58 -3.61 24.60
C PHE A 609 -15.39 -2.41 25.10
N SER A 610 -16.63 -2.59 25.57
CA SER A 610 -17.49 -1.50 26.06
C SER A 610 -16.83 -0.66 27.17
N LYS A 611 -16.12 -1.30 28.10
CA LYS A 611 -15.41 -0.62 29.20
C LYS A 611 -14.27 0.30 28.74
N TYR A 612 -13.69 0.06 27.57
CA TYR A 612 -12.54 0.82 27.05
C TYR A 612 -13.01 2.14 26.41
N SER A 613 -13.69 2.98 27.18
CA SER A 613 -13.98 4.37 26.78
C SER A 613 -12.71 5.23 26.81
N TYR A 614 -12.75 6.42 26.20
CA TYR A 614 -11.60 7.32 26.24
C TYR A 614 -11.29 7.73 27.68
N LYS A 615 -12.36 8.05 28.43
CA LYS A 615 -12.31 8.36 29.85
C LYS A 615 -11.67 7.22 30.67
N TYR A 616 -12.12 5.97 30.49
CA TYR A 616 -11.58 4.84 31.25
C TYR A 616 -10.09 4.59 30.98
N ILE A 617 -9.66 4.62 29.70
CA ILE A 617 -8.25 4.46 29.34
C ILE A 617 -7.40 5.58 29.95
N TYR A 618 -7.88 6.83 29.86
CA TYR A 618 -7.17 7.99 30.38
C TYR A 618 -7.07 7.99 31.91
N ASP A 619 -8.19 7.81 32.61
CA ASP A 619 -8.23 7.80 34.08
C ASP A 619 -7.41 6.63 34.65
N SER A 620 -7.37 5.48 33.97
CA SER A 620 -6.49 4.35 34.34
C SER A 620 -5.00 4.68 34.18
N ILE A 621 -4.60 5.35 33.10
CA ILE A 621 -3.21 5.78 32.88
C ILE A 621 -2.80 6.90 33.85
N ARG A 622 -3.71 7.82 34.15
CA ARG A 622 -3.58 8.80 35.23
C ARG A 622 -3.35 8.11 36.57
N HIS A 623 -4.16 7.10 36.91
CA HIS A 623 -4.02 6.36 38.16
C HIS A 623 -2.67 5.63 38.25
N ILE A 624 -2.26 4.96 37.17
CA ILE A 624 -0.93 4.34 37.00
C ILE A 624 0.20 5.34 37.32
N GLU A 625 0.19 6.53 36.72
CA GLU A 625 1.25 7.53 36.92
C GLU A 625 1.28 8.14 38.32
N GLN A 626 0.14 8.21 38.99
CA GLN A 626 0.03 8.75 40.35
C GLN A 626 0.45 7.75 41.44
N HIS A 627 0.22 6.45 41.22
CA HIS A 627 0.38 5.41 42.27
C HIS A 627 1.55 4.43 42.01
N THR A 628 2.29 4.59 40.90
CA THR A 628 3.45 3.75 40.57
C THR A 628 4.70 4.59 40.27
N ASP A 629 5.78 3.94 39.85
CA ASP A 629 7.02 4.59 39.41
C ASP A 629 7.24 4.54 37.89
N ILE A 630 6.19 4.31 37.09
CA ILE A 630 6.32 4.15 35.62
C ILE A 630 7.01 5.34 34.93
N SER A 631 6.74 6.57 35.38
CA SER A 631 7.35 7.80 34.84
C SER A 631 8.86 7.86 35.12
N ASP A 632 9.32 7.28 36.23
CA ASP A 632 10.74 7.22 36.60
C ASP A 632 11.50 6.10 35.88
N ILE A 633 10.82 5.28 35.07
CA ILE A 633 11.48 4.15 34.39
C ILE A 633 12.35 4.65 33.23
N ILE A 634 13.66 4.63 33.49
CA ILE A 634 14.71 4.98 32.55
C ILE A 634 15.02 3.79 31.62
N VAL A 635 15.06 4.04 30.31
CA VAL A 635 15.59 3.11 29.29
C VAL A 635 16.57 3.90 28.41
N CYS A 636 17.75 3.33 28.12
CA CYS A 636 18.81 3.94 27.31
C CYS A 636 19.19 5.37 27.77
N ASN A 637 19.20 5.60 29.09
CA ASN A 637 19.41 6.90 29.75
C ASN A 637 18.38 7.98 29.32
N VAL A 638 17.10 7.61 29.23
CA VAL A 638 15.95 8.49 28.99
C VAL A 638 14.75 8.03 29.82
N TYR A 639 14.04 8.95 30.50
CA TYR A 639 12.75 8.64 31.14
C TYR A 639 11.76 8.28 30.04
N SER A 640 11.26 7.04 30.04
CA SER A 640 10.79 6.45 28.79
C SER A 640 9.27 6.42 28.62
N TRP A 641 8.50 6.57 29.71
CA TRP A 641 7.04 6.52 29.64
C TRP A 641 6.43 7.71 28.88
N GLU A 642 6.85 8.93 29.20
CA GLU A 642 6.35 10.16 28.57
C GLU A 642 6.50 10.16 27.05
N LEU A 643 7.57 9.55 26.52
CA LEU A 643 7.86 9.45 25.09
C LEU A 643 6.81 8.65 24.30
N ILE A 644 6.07 7.75 24.96
CA ILE A 644 5.14 6.81 24.34
C ILE A 644 3.70 6.96 24.81
N ARG A 645 3.44 7.60 25.97
CA ARG A 645 2.12 7.70 26.61
C ARG A 645 0.98 8.04 25.63
N ALA A 646 1.08 9.15 24.90
CA ALA A 646 0.02 9.54 23.96
C ALA A 646 -0.17 8.46 22.88
N SER A 647 0.90 7.94 22.28
CA SER A 647 0.77 6.89 21.26
C SER A 647 0.28 5.55 21.79
N VAL A 648 0.47 5.25 23.09
CA VAL A 648 -0.18 4.12 23.76
C VAL A 648 -1.68 4.38 23.89
N ILE A 649 -2.11 5.56 24.38
CA ILE A 649 -3.53 5.95 24.46
C ILE A 649 -4.19 5.91 23.06
N GLU A 650 -3.52 6.46 22.06
CA GLU A 650 -3.99 6.50 20.66
C GLU A 650 -4.13 5.10 20.07
N SER A 651 -3.15 4.22 20.28
CA SER A 651 -3.21 2.83 19.79
C SER A 651 -4.24 1.98 20.55
N LEU A 652 -4.42 2.23 21.85
CA LEU A 652 -5.50 1.61 22.61
C LEU A 652 -6.85 1.98 22.01
N MET A 653 -7.09 3.27 21.73
CA MET A 653 -8.35 3.73 21.13
C MET A 653 -8.57 3.27 19.69
N GLU A 654 -7.53 3.27 18.84
CA GLU A 654 -7.61 2.75 17.46
C GLU A 654 -7.95 1.25 17.45
N PHE A 655 -7.20 0.43 18.19
CA PHE A 655 -7.31 -1.03 18.09
C PHE A 655 -8.33 -1.67 19.05
N THR A 656 -9.01 -0.88 19.89
CA THR A 656 -10.25 -1.28 20.59
C THR A 656 -11.52 -0.74 19.91
N GLY A 657 -11.41 -0.26 18.67
CA GLY A 657 -12.56 0.09 17.80
C GLY A 657 -13.23 1.43 18.13
N LYS A 658 -12.63 2.20 19.04
CA LYS A 658 -13.19 3.48 19.51
C LYS A 658 -12.88 4.63 18.57
N TRP A 659 -11.67 4.65 18.01
CA TRP A 659 -11.23 5.64 17.02
C TRP A 659 -10.92 4.99 15.68
N GLU A 660 -11.25 5.71 14.61
CA GLU A 660 -10.75 5.42 13.27
C GLU A 660 -9.23 5.55 13.22
N LYS A 661 -8.62 4.78 12.31
CA LYS A 661 -7.18 4.82 12.10
C LYS A 661 -6.73 6.22 11.69
N HIS A 662 -5.93 6.86 12.54
CA HIS A 662 -5.46 8.21 12.26
C HIS A 662 -4.67 8.24 10.93
N PHE A 663 -5.04 9.15 10.03
CA PHE A 663 -4.39 9.34 8.74
C PHE A 663 -2.92 9.76 8.89
N GLN A 664 -2.01 8.81 9.12
CA GLN A 664 -0.56 9.04 9.14
C GLN A 664 0.03 9.17 7.73
N THR A 665 -0.51 10.11 6.96
CA THR A 665 0.37 11.00 6.20
C THR A 665 0.65 12.22 7.06
N SER A 666 1.56 12.10 8.04
CA SER A 666 2.37 13.26 8.42
C SER A 666 2.87 13.86 7.10
N PRO A 667 2.64 15.16 6.82
CA PRO A 667 2.87 15.69 5.49
C PRO A 667 4.31 15.39 5.08
N LYS A 668 4.48 14.83 3.87
CA LYS A 668 5.77 14.91 3.17
C LYS A 668 5.94 16.36 2.77
N ILE A 669 6.30 17.19 3.75
CA ILE A 669 6.64 18.59 3.59
C ILE A 669 7.63 18.66 2.43
N ASP A 670 7.30 19.43 1.40
CA ASP A 670 8.05 19.39 0.16
C ASP A 670 9.33 20.22 0.28
N TYR A 671 10.35 19.62 0.86
CA TYR A 671 11.67 20.23 1.06
C TYR A 671 12.41 20.58 -0.27
N ARG A 672 11.77 20.35 -1.43
CA ARG A 672 12.22 20.78 -2.77
C ARG A 672 11.98 22.27 -3.05
N PHE A 673 11.44 23.03 -2.10
CA PHE A 673 11.68 24.48 -2.09
C PHE A 673 13.16 24.71 -1.76
N ASP A 674 13.94 25.10 -2.76
CA ASP A 674 15.29 25.57 -2.54
C ASP A 674 15.26 26.98 -1.94
N HIS A 675 16.06 27.14 -0.89
CA HIS A 675 16.16 28.34 -0.09
C HIS A 675 17.57 28.87 -0.27
N GLU A 676 17.71 29.89 -1.10
CA GLU A 676 18.98 30.59 -1.36
C GLU A 676 19.27 31.68 -0.30
N GLY A 677 18.57 31.63 0.83
CA GLY A 677 18.69 32.58 1.91
C GLY A 677 20.06 32.55 2.57
N LYS A 678 20.59 33.73 2.85
CA LYS A 678 21.98 33.89 3.32
C LYS A 678 22.17 33.67 4.82
N ARG A 679 21.11 33.47 5.61
CA ARG A 679 21.19 33.27 7.07
C ARG A 679 20.82 31.83 7.44
N SER A 680 21.73 31.14 8.13
CA SER A 680 21.55 29.74 8.55
C SER A 680 21.52 29.60 10.08
N MET A 681 21.25 28.38 10.55
CA MET A 681 21.33 27.99 11.97
C MET A 681 22.76 27.96 12.55
N ASP A 682 23.80 28.27 11.76
CA ASP A 682 25.16 28.54 12.28
C ASP A 682 25.50 30.05 12.32
N ASP A 683 24.61 30.93 11.83
CA ASP A 683 24.78 32.39 11.76
C ASP A 683 23.98 33.13 12.86
N VAL A 684 23.87 32.48 14.03
CA VAL A 684 23.13 32.94 15.21
C VAL A 684 24.10 32.99 16.38
N PHE A 685 24.19 34.14 17.05
CA PHE A 685 25.24 34.42 18.05
C PHE A 685 24.88 35.49 19.09
N SER A 686 23.80 36.25 18.88
CA SER A 686 23.46 37.48 19.64
C SER A 686 22.08 37.43 20.30
N GLU A 687 21.32 36.38 20.03
CA GLU A 687 19.90 36.28 20.35
C GLU A 687 19.68 35.54 21.68
N GLU A 688 18.78 36.07 22.51
CA GLU A 688 18.46 35.54 23.83
C GLU A 688 17.25 34.59 23.83
N THR A 689 16.42 34.63 22.80
CA THR A 689 15.20 33.81 22.70
C THR A 689 15.13 33.04 21.38
N PHE A 690 14.99 31.72 21.45
CA PHE A 690 14.76 30.87 20.27
C PHE A 690 13.26 30.56 20.14
N ILE A 691 12.67 30.81 18.97
CA ILE A 691 11.24 30.59 18.72
C ILE A 691 11.09 29.56 17.59
N MET A 692 10.27 28.53 17.78
CA MET A 692 9.97 27.54 16.71
C MET A 692 8.51 27.63 16.30
N GLU A 693 8.25 27.77 15.00
CA GLU A 693 6.89 27.81 14.46
C GLU A 693 6.22 26.42 14.41
N PHE A 694 4.88 26.39 14.31
CA PHE A 694 4.12 25.16 14.19
C PHE A 694 3.72 24.90 12.72
N PRO A 695 4.26 23.85 12.08
CA PRO A 695 3.88 23.51 10.72
C PRO A 695 2.48 22.89 10.68
N ARG A 696 1.66 23.30 9.71
CA ARG A 696 0.38 22.68 9.36
C ARG A 696 0.40 22.19 7.92
N LYS A 697 -0.51 21.28 7.57
CA LYS A 697 -0.79 20.99 6.16
C LYS A 697 -1.29 22.27 5.50
N ASN A 698 -0.65 22.66 4.41
CA ASN A 698 -0.87 23.91 3.66
C ASN A 698 -0.49 25.23 4.40
N GLY A 699 0.44 25.23 5.38
CA GLY A 699 1.00 26.48 5.90
C GLY A 699 1.70 26.39 7.26
N ILE A 700 1.82 27.55 7.91
CA ILE A 700 2.23 27.68 9.32
C ILE A 700 1.04 28.17 10.14
N ASP A 701 0.91 27.69 11.37
CA ASP A 701 -0.12 28.12 12.31
C ASP A 701 0.23 29.48 12.94
N LYS A 702 -0.71 30.44 12.94
CA LYS A 702 -0.49 31.83 13.42
C LYS A 702 -0.19 31.93 14.93
N LYS A 703 -0.27 30.83 15.69
CA LYS A 703 -0.08 30.76 17.16
C LYS A 703 1.24 31.28 17.70
N THR A 704 2.28 31.40 16.87
CA THR A 704 3.55 32.02 17.31
C THR A 704 3.63 33.53 17.02
N ALA A 705 2.69 34.12 16.28
CA ALA A 705 2.82 35.46 15.69
C ALA A 705 3.15 36.57 16.70
N ALA A 706 2.48 36.61 17.85
CA ALA A 706 2.75 37.60 18.90
C ALA A 706 4.19 37.50 19.48
N PHE A 707 4.79 36.31 19.46
CA PHE A 707 6.14 36.07 19.98
C PHE A 707 7.24 36.45 18.97
N GLN A 708 6.94 36.49 17.66
CA GLN A 708 7.95 36.72 16.61
C GLN A 708 8.62 38.10 16.64
N ASN A 709 8.04 39.05 17.37
CA ASN A 709 8.54 40.42 17.53
C ASN A 709 9.32 40.64 18.85
N ILE A 710 9.56 39.59 19.65
CA ILE A 710 10.36 39.69 20.88
C ILE A 710 11.76 40.25 20.55
N PRO A 711 12.23 41.32 21.23
CA PRO A 711 13.59 41.85 21.03
C PRO A 711 14.66 40.78 21.28
N ASN A 712 15.72 40.79 20.47
CA ASN A 712 16.80 39.80 20.52
C ASN A 712 16.34 38.33 20.39
N SER A 713 15.21 38.07 19.70
CA SER A 713 14.78 36.71 19.36
C SER A 713 15.30 36.24 17.99
N ILE A 714 15.28 34.92 17.76
CA ILE A 714 15.38 34.31 16.42
C ILE A 714 14.25 33.28 16.23
N VAL A 715 13.56 33.37 15.09
CA VAL A 715 12.41 32.52 14.71
C VAL A 715 12.86 31.48 13.68
N MET A 716 12.61 30.21 13.96
CA MET A 716 12.82 29.12 13.01
C MET A 716 11.55 28.90 12.18
N GLU A 717 11.58 29.34 10.92
CA GLU A 717 10.48 29.22 9.97
C GLU A 717 10.42 27.83 9.33
N TYR A 718 9.23 27.24 9.25
CA TYR A 718 8.96 26.05 8.44
C TYR A 718 8.47 26.42 7.02
N PRO A 719 8.68 25.59 5.99
CA PRO A 719 8.25 25.94 4.64
C PRO A 719 6.72 25.92 4.52
N GLN A 720 6.16 26.99 3.99
CA GLN A 720 4.74 27.19 3.72
C GLN A 720 4.36 26.62 2.34
N THR A 721 3.09 26.68 1.98
CA THR A 721 2.56 26.26 0.65
C THR A 721 3.33 26.86 -0.54
N ASN A 722 3.84 28.09 -0.36
CA ASN A 722 4.58 28.83 -1.38
C ASN A 722 6.10 28.91 -1.11
N GLY A 723 6.62 28.10 -0.18
CA GLY A 723 8.02 28.12 0.25
C GLY A 723 8.26 28.92 1.54
N TYR A 724 9.45 29.49 1.69
CA TYR A 724 9.83 30.30 2.86
C TYR A 724 9.56 31.80 2.62
N SER A 725 9.27 32.54 3.68
CA SER A 725 9.07 33.99 3.62
C SER A 725 10.28 34.76 3.05
N MET A 726 10.04 35.94 2.48
CA MET A 726 11.14 36.86 2.10
C MET A 726 12.01 37.30 3.29
N ARG A 727 11.53 37.16 4.54
CA ARG A 727 12.27 37.51 5.76
C ARG A 727 13.46 36.57 5.96
N SER A 728 13.25 35.26 5.91
CA SER A 728 14.31 34.23 6.09
C SER A 728 15.46 34.33 5.09
N HIS A 729 15.27 34.99 3.95
CA HIS A 729 16.32 35.17 2.94
C HIS A 729 17.34 36.28 3.29
N SER A 730 17.06 37.11 4.29
CA SER A 730 17.86 38.28 4.67
C SER A 730 18.75 38.06 5.89
N LEU A 731 20.05 38.36 5.77
CA LEU A 731 21.01 38.40 6.89
C LEU A 731 20.63 39.38 8.01
N LYS A 732 19.74 40.36 7.74
CA LYS A 732 19.27 41.34 8.73
C LYS A 732 17.95 40.94 9.39
N SER A 733 17.36 39.80 9.04
CA SER A 733 16.12 39.32 9.65
C SER A 733 16.39 38.44 10.86
N ASN A 734 15.45 38.45 11.81
CA ASN A 734 15.38 37.51 12.91
C ASN A 734 14.76 36.15 12.52
N VAL A 735 14.66 35.80 11.23
CA VAL A 735 14.05 34.56 10.76
C VAL A 735 15.10 33.66 10.08
N VAL A 736 15.10 32.36 10.38
CA VAL A 736 15.98 31.34 9.77
C VAL A 736 15.18 30.12 9.29
N ALA A 737 15.50 29.60 8.11
CA ALA A 737 14.77 28.47 7.52
C ALA A 737 15.09 27.11 8.17
N ALA A 738 14.05 26.37 8.56
CA ALA A 738 14.14 25.03 9.14
C ALA A 738 14.81 23.99 8.23
N LYS A 739 14.94 24.22 6.91
CA LYS A 739 15.70 23.35 5.98
C LYS A 739 17.09 23.01 6.52
N HIS A 740 17.84 24.03 6.95
CA HIS A 740 19.18 23.88 7.50
C HIS A 740 19.23 23.01 8.77
N PHE A 741 18.21 23.13 9.63
CA PHE A 741 18.04 22.30 10.82
C PHE A 741 17.71 20.85 10.45
N LEU A 742 16.66 20.63 9.65
CA LEU A 742 16.16 19.30 9.29
C LEU A 742 17.20 18.48 8.51
N GLU A 743 17.96 19.12 7.62
CA GLU A 743 19.07 18.47 6.93
C GLU A 743 20.16 17.97 7.88
N LYS A 744 20.56 18.79 8.87
CA LYS A 744 21.57 18.41 9.86
C LYS A 744 21.05 17.32 10.79
N LEU A 745 19.82 17.46 11.29
CA LEU A 745 19.15 16.47 12.14
C LEU A 745 19.05 15.10 11.46
N ASN A 746 18.66 15.07 10.18
CA ASN A 746 18.57 13.83 9.39
C ASN A 746 19.93 13.16 9.12
N LYS A 747 21.02 13.94 9.06
CA LYS A 747 22.40 13.42 8.93
C LYS A 747 22.90 12.73 10.22
N ILE A 748 22.30 13.00 11.39
CA ILE A 748 22.63 12.32 12.65
C ILE A 748 22.07 10.89 12.65
N LYS A 749 22.97 9.91 12.63
CA LYS A 749 22.65 8.48 12.84
C LYS A 749 22.55 8.17 14.33
N VAL A 750 21.51 7.45 14.72
CA VAL A 750 21.28 6.89 16.05
C VAL A 750 20.98 5.40 15.89
N ASP A 751 21.49 4.56 16.78
CA ASP A 751 21.23 3.12 16.82
C ASP A 751 20.89 2.72 18.27
N ILE A 752 19.64 2.32 18.51
CA ILE A 752 19.13 1.96 19.84
C ILE A 752 19.24 0.45 20.06
N LYS A 753 20.02 0.07 21.08
CA LYS A 753 20.29 -1.31 21.50
C LYS A 753 20.02 -1.45 23.00
N PHE A 754 18.93 -2.12 23.34
CA PHE A 754 18.52 -2.36 24.72
C PHE A 754 19.45 -3.35 25.42
N LYS A 755 19.97 -2.96 26.59
CA LYS A 755 20.78 -3.79 27.49
C LYS A 755 19.88 -4.63 28.41
N LYS A 756 20.49 -5.52 29.20
CA LYS A 756 19.75 -6.40 30.14
C LYS A 756 18.88 -5.61 31.14
N HIS A 757 19.31 -4.42 31.59
CA HIS A 757 18.49 -3.57 32.47
C HIS A 757 17.36 -2.87 31.72
N ASP A 758 17.62 -2.38 30.50
CA ASP A 758 16.60 -1.78 29.64
C ASP A 758 15.44 -2.75 29.41
N LEU A 759 15.75 -4.00 29.07
CA LEU A 759 14.76 -5.07 28.87
C LEU A 759 14.02 -5.48 30.15
N ALA A 760 14.58 -5.24 31.33
CA ALA A 760 13.88 -5.45 32.61
C ALA A 760 12.93 -4.28 32.89
N ASN A 761 13.36 -3.05 32.61
CA ASN A 761 12.59 -1.83 32.76
C ASN A 761 11.39 -1.79 31.79
N ILE A 762 11.59 -2.15 30.52
CA ILE A 762 10.52 -2.34 29.51
C ILE A 762 9.45 -3.33 30.00
N LYS A 763 9.87 -4.46 30.59
CA LYS A 763 8.94 -5.45 31.17
C LYS A 763 8.20 -4.93 32.39
N LYS A 764 8.84 -4.11 33.23
CA LYS A 764 8.21 -3.46 34.38
C LYS A 764 7.12 -2.47 33.95
N MET A 765 7.38 -1.64 32.94
CA MET A 765 6.39 -0.73 32.35
C MET A 765 5.16 -1.51 31.86
N ASN A 766 5.38 -2.55 31.06
CA ASN A 766 4.30 -3.40 30.54
C ASN A 766 3.49 -4.05 31.67
N ARG A 767 4.16 -4.61 32.70
CA ARG A 767 3.50 -5.20 33.86
C ARG A 767 2.56 -4.21 34.56
N ILE A 768 3.05 -3.00 34.85
CA ILE A 768 2.28 -1.95 35.53
C ILE A 768 1.01 -1.62 34.74
N ILE A 769 1.11 -1.50 33.42
CA ILE A 769 -0.04 -1.18 32.56
C ILE A 769 -1.03 -2.34 32.51
N TYR A 770 -0.53 -3.58 32.36
CA TYR A 770 -1.35 -4.79 32.37
C TYR A 770 -2.14 -4.96 33.66
N GLU A 771 -1.54 -4.67 34.82
CA GLU A 771 -2.18 -4.79 36.14
C GLU A 771 -3.37 -3.84 36.36
N HIS A 772 -3.53 -2.80 35.53
CA HIS A 772 -4.64 -1.84 35.63
C HIS A 772 -5.61 -1.86 34.44
N LEU A 773 -5.11 -1.92 33.19
CA LEU A 773 -5.95 -1.96 31.98
C LEU A 773 -6.36 -3.38 31.56
N GLY A 774 -5.68 -4.41 32.06
CA GLY A 774 -5.78 -5.77 31.55
C GLY A 774 -5.24 -5.92 30.12
N ILE A 775 -4.43 -4.96 29.63
CA ILE A 775 -3.88 -4.95 28.27
C ILE A 775 -2.35 -5.08 28.28
N ASN A 776 -1.84 -6.11 27.61
CA ASN A 776 -0.41 -6.38 27.38
C ASN A 776 0.08 -5.56 26.19
N ILE A 777 1.19 -4.84 26.36
CA ILE A 777 1.74 -3.89 25.38
C ILE A 777 3.19 -4.22 25.05
N ASN A 778 3.50 -4.28 23.76
CA ASN A 778 4.86 -4.38 23.25
C ASN A 778 5.58 -3.03 23.36
N ILE A 779 5.92 -2.65 24.60
CA ILE A 779 6.57 -1.37 24.95
C ILE A 779 7.87 -1.14 24.17
N GLU A 780 8.60 -2.20 23.80
CA GLU A 780 9.81 -2.11 22.96
C GLU A 780 9.53 -1.49 21.58
N ALA A 781 8.46 -1.93 20.91
CA ALA A 781 8.05 -1.44 19.60
C ALA A 781 7.62 0.04 19.63
N PHE A 782 6.99 0.50 20.71
CA PHE A 782 6.65 1.91 20.91
C PHE A 782 7.89 2.77 21.22
N LEU A 783 8.77 2.28 22.10
CA LEU A 783 9.92 3.04 22.58
C LEU A 783 10.98 3.28 21.51
N LYS A 784 11.33 2.25 20.71
CA LYS A 784 12.48 2.34 19.81
C LYS A 784 12.46 3.56 18.86
N PRO A 785 11.40 3.82 18.05
CA PRO A 785 11.36 4.99 17.18
C PRO A 785 11.30 6.32 17.95
N ARG A 786 10.70 6.34 19.15
CA ARG A 786 10.62 7.55 19.99
C ARG A 786 11.98 7.88 20.63
N LEU A 787 12.75 6.88 21.05
CA LEU A 787 14.14 7.03 21.51
C LEU A 787 15.08 7.46 20.36
N GLU A 788 14.88 6.95 19.14
CA GLU A 788 15.61 7.37 17.94
C GLU A 788 15.29 8.81 17.47
N LYS A 789 14.11 9.34 17.82
CA LYS A 789 13.78 10.78 17.71
C LYS A 789 14.47 11.56 18.84
N PHE A 790 14.21 11.18 20.09
CA PHE A 790 14.73 11.84 21.30
C PHE A 790 16.24 12.04 21.25
N LYS A 791 17.01 10.97 21.06
CA LYS A 791 18.49 11.01 21.10
C LYS A 791 19.12 11.80 19.93
N ARG A 792 18.36 11.99 18.85
CA ARG A 792 18.77 12.78 17.66
C ARG A 792 18.55 14.27 17.91
N GLU A 793 17.39 14.61 18.47
CA GLU A 793 17.03 15.96 18.90
C GLU A 793 17.89 16.44 20.07
N GLU A 794 17.99 15.63 21.13
CA GLU A 794 18.86 15.89 22.30
C GLU A 794 20.28 16.21 21.87
N LYS A 795 20.87 15.41 20.97
CA LYS A 795 22.22 15.66 20.47
C LYS A 795 22.32 16.94 19.65
N TYR A 796 21.45 17.12 18.65
CA TYR A 796 21.52 18.31 17.79
C TYR A 796 21.33 19.60 18.58
N PHE A 797 20.30 19.64 19.42
CA PHE A 797 19.96 20.84 20.18
C PHE A 797 20.94 21.10 21.32
N HIS A 798 21.57 20.08 21.92
CA HIS A 798 22.67 20.31 22.86
C HIS A 798 23.84 21.02 22.16
N ASP A 799 24.28 20.53 21.00
CA ASP A 799 25.39 21.13 20.24
C ASP A 799 25.03 22.50 19.60
N PHE A 800 23.74 22.79 19.39
CA PHE A 800 23.25 24.10 18.93
C PHE A 800 23.17 25.11 20.09
N PHE A 801 22.45 24.77 21.16
CA PHE A 801 22.29 25.59 22.35
C PHE A 801 23.62 25.86 23.07
N LYS A 802 24.56 24.90 23.09
CA LYS A 802 25.90 25.12 23.66
C LYS A 802 26.71 26.19 22.91
N ARG A 803 26.38 26.47 21.64
CA ARG A 803 27.01 27.51 20.82
C ARG A 803 26.26 28.85 20.86
N ASN A 804 25.03 28.88 21.39
CA ASN A 804 24.11 30.01 21.32
C ASN A 804 23.60 30.35 22.72
N ASN A 805 23.92 31.53 23.25
CA ASN A 805 23.62 31.91 24.63
C ASN A 805 22.12 32.33 24.85
N PHE A 806 21.20 31.49 24.39
CA PHE A 806 19.77 31.65 24.63
C PHE A 806 19.46 31.50 26.12
N LYS A 807 18.46 32.25 26.59
CA LYS A 807 17.87 32.18 27.93
C LYS A 807 16.52 31.44 27.90
N GLU A 808 15.78 31.55 26.80
CA GLU A 808 14.44 30.97 26.64
C GLU A 808 14.23 30.35 25.24
N VAL A 809 13.52 29.23 25.21
CA VAL A 809 13.10 28.51 23.99
C VAL A 809 11.57 28.41 23.99
N ILE A 810 10.91 29.08 23.05
CA ILE A 810 9.45 29.20 22.98
C ILE A 810 8.91 28.44 21.77
N PHE A 811 8.04 27.45 21.99
CA PHE A 811 7.35 26.78 20.88
C PHE A 811 6.07 26.05 21.33
N PRO A 812 5.02 26.03 20.50
CA PRO A 812 3.79 25.29 20.79
C PRO A 812 3.98 23.78 20.72
N SER A 813 3.23 23.06 21.57
CA SER A 813 3.18 21.60 21.63
C SER A 813 4.53 20.96 22.00
N THR A 814 5.13 21.47 23.10
CA THR A 814 6.44 21.02 23.60
C THR A 814 6.52 19.51 23.80
N TYR A 815 5.41 18.90 24.25
CA TYR A 815 5.20 17.47 24.49
C TYR A 815 5.68 16.52 23.38
N TRP A 816 5.57 16.90 22.10
CA TRP A 816 6.03 16.03 21.00
C TRP A 816 7.54 16.04 20.77
N ASN A 817 8.28 16.97 21.40
CA ASN A 817 9.70 17.22 21.17
C ASN A 817 10.56 17.15 22.46
N PRO A 818 10.41 16.10 23.30
CA PRO A 818 11.08 16.00 24.60
C PRO A 818 12.62 15.96 24.52
N GLY A 819 13.20 15.59 23.37
CA GLY A 819 14.64 15.69 23.14
C GLY A 819 15.15 17.13 23.11
N ILE A 820 14.34 18.07 22.61
CA ILE A 820 14.66 19.51 22.58
C ILE A 820 14.59 20.09 24.01
N ILE A 821 13.55 19.72 24.76
CA ILE A 821 13.39 20.10 26.18
C ILE A 821 14.60 19.64 26.99
N CYS A 822 14.97 18.36 26.86
CA CYS A 822 16.13 17.79 27.55
C CYS A 822 17.45 18.48 27.17
N ALA A 823 17.61 18.91 25.92
CA ALA A 823 18.77 19.68 25.48
C ALA A 823 18.83 21.10 26.10
N ALA A 824 17.69 21.80 26.14
CA ALA A 824 17.57 23.14 26.73
C ALA A 824 17.86 23.12 28.24
N HIS A 825 17.19 22.24 28.98
CA HIS A 825 17.39 22.07 30.42
C HIS A 825 18.83 21.68 30.77
N LYS A 826 19.47 20.84 29.96
CA LYS A 826 20.90 20.49 30.12
C LYS A 826 21.86 21.66 29.91
N GLN A 827 21.41 22.80 29.36
CA GLN A 827 22.17 24.04 29.23
C GLN A 827 21.65 25.16 30.16
N GLY A 828 20.70 24.86 31.05
CA GLY A 828 20.09 25.86 31.94
C GLY A 828 19.12 26.81 31.22
N ILE A 829 18.67 26.46 30.02
CA ILE A 829 17.81 27.28 29.17
C ILE A 829 16.35 26.93 29.49
N LYS A 830 15.55 27.98 29.71
CA LYS A 830 14.12 27.87 30.02
C LYS A 830 13.33 27.44 28.78
N VAL A 831 12.34 26.57 28.96
CA VAL A 831 11.43 26.12 27.91
C VAL A 831 10.02 26.67 28.17
N SER A 832 9.36 27.17 27.13
CA SER A 832 8.04 27.79 27.23
C SER A 832 7.11 27.28 26.14
N ASP A 833 6.01 26.64 26.56
CA ASP A 833 4.98 26.12 25.65
C ASP A 833 3.89 27.18 25.39
N ILE A 834 3.32 27.18 24.19
CA ILE A 834 2.18 28.01 23.80
C ILE A 834 0.98 27.07 23.61
N GLN A 835 -0.13 27.35 24.31
CA GLN A 835 -1.38 26.64 24.13
C GLN A 835 -1.78 26.63 22.65
N TYR A 836 -1.90 25.43 22.07
CA TYR A 836 -2.07 25.26 20.62
C TYR A 836 -3.40 24.59 20.22
N ALA A 837 -4.16 24.12 21.19
CA ALA A 837 -5.43 23.44 21.08
C ALA A 837 -6.21 23.61 22.41
N ALA A 838 -7.48 23.20 22.42
CA ALA A 838 -8.25 23.06 23.65
C ALA A 838 -7.52 22.12 24.65
N ILE A 839 -7.24 22.64 25.85
CA ILE A 839 -6.61 21.88 26.94
C ILE A 839 -7.70 21.44 27.90
N THR A 840 -8.13 20.18 27.85
CA THR A 840 -9.16 19.66 28.76
C THR A 840 -8.56 18.64 29.74
N PRO A 841 -9.27 18.23 30.82
CA PRO A 841 -8.81 17.25 31.79
C PRO A 841 -8.24 15.96 31.19
N TYR A 842 -8.70 15.57 30.00
CA TYR A 842 -8.33 14.33 29.30
C TYR A 842 -7.30 14.55 28.18
N HIS A 843 -6.60 15.69 28.12
CA HIS A 843 -5.61 15.96 27.06
C HIS A 843 -4.25 15.26 27.31
N PRO A 844 -3.80 14.31 26.46
CA PRO A 844 -2.71 13.37 26.78
C PRO A 844 -1.32 14.01 26.88
N ALA A 845 -1.15 15.22 26.35
CA ALA A 845 0.07 16.01 26.50
C ALA A 845 0.15 16.76 27.85
N TYR A 846 -0.99 17.25 28.35
CA TYR A 846 -1.03 18.26 29.42
C TYR A 846 -1.48 17.70 30.77
N PHE A 847 -1.32 16.39 30.95
CA PHE A 847 -1.57 15.69 32.20
C PHE A 847 -0.51 15.99 33.28
N LYS A 848 -0.96 16.42 34.46
CA LYS A 848 -0.14 16.59 35.68
C LYS A 848 0.32 15.25 36.27
N SER A 849 1.38 14.68 35.70
CA SER A 849 2.17 13.66 36.39
C SER A 849 2.97 14.32 37.52
N PRO A 850 2.99 13.76 38.75
CA PRO A 850 3.83 14.27 39.84
C PRO A 850 5.34 14.11 39.55
N LYS A 851 5.68 13.37 38.48
CA LYS A 851 7.03 12.98 38.07
C LYS A 851 7.19 13.22 36.56
N SER A 852 6.86 14.43 36.10
CA SER A 852 7.00 14.82 34.69
C SER A 852 8.45 15.27 34.42
N HIS A 853 9.13 14.63 33.47
CA HIS A 853 10.55 14.85 33.19
C HIS A 853 10.82 15.69 31.93
N TYR A 854 9.84 15.81 31.00
CA TYR A 854 9.96 16.62 29.78
C TYR A 854 8.79 17.59 29.62
N VAL A 855 8.63 18.48 30.60
CA VAL A 855 7.66 19.59 30.57
C VAL A 855 8.36 20.94 30.39
N ALA A 856 7.62 21.93 29.87
CA ALA A 856 8.07 23.32 29.86
C ALA A 856 8.11 23.91 31.28
N ASP A 857 8.93 24.94 31.47
CA ASP A 857 9.04 25.75 32.69
C ASP A 857 8.00 26.88 32.74
N LYS A 858 7.45 27.24 31.57
CA LYS A 858 6.34 28.18 31.40
C LYS A 858 5.30 27.67 30.39
N LEU A 859 4.04 28.04 30.60
CA LEU A 859 2.92 27.79 29.69
C LEU A 859 2.15 29.09 29.46
N PHE A 860 2.06 29.50 28.18
CA PHE A 860 1.20 30.61 27.76
C PHE A 860 -0.20 30.06 27.43
N LEU A 861 -1.21 30.52 28.18
CA LEU A 861 -2.62 30.17 28.04
C LEU A 861 -3.41 31.26 27.29
N TRP A 862 -4.52 30.87 26.67
CA TRP A 862 -5.42 31.81 26.00
C TRP A 862 -6.21 32.65 27.02
N SER A 863 -6.67 32.04 28.12
CA SER A 863 -7.47 32.72 29.15
C SER A 863 -7.37 31.98 30.50
N GLU A 864 -7.96 32.57 31.54
CA GLU A 864 -8.06 31.96 32.88
C GLU A 864 -8.86 30.65 32.86
N TYR A 865 -9.80 30.49 31.91
CA TYR A 865 -10.61 29.28 31.78
C TYR A 865 -9.76 28.01 31.66
N TRP A 866 -8.70 28.06 30.84
CA TRP A 866 -7.81 26.93 30.59
C TRP A 866 -6.81 26.65 31.73
N ASN A 867 -6.83 27.44 32.82
CA ASN A 867 -5.87 27.40 33.92
C ASN A 867 -6.08 26.22 34.90
N HIS A 868 -6.55 25.08 34.40
CA HIS A 868 -6.99 23.94 35.20
C HIS A 868 -5.93 23.43 36.20
N GLU A 869 -6.37 22.92 37.35
CA GLU A 869 -5.48 22.32 38.35
C GLU A 869 -4.69 21.12 37.81
N LEU A 870 -5.23 20.46 36.77
CA LEU A 870 -4.73 19.23 36.14
C LEU A 870 -3.62 19.45 35.11
N LEU A 871 -3.25 20.70 34.85
CA LEU A 871 -2.02 21.08 34.15
C LEU A 871 -0.78 20.75 35.01
N PRO A 872 0.39 20.47 34.39
CA PRO A 872 1.65 20.34 35.10
C PRO A 872 2.07 21.63 35.83
N ASN A 873 3.28 21.62 36.41
CA ASN A 873 3.81 22.69 37.25
C ASN A 873 4.50 23.92 36.57
N PRO A 874 4.57 24.16 35.23
CA PRO A 874 5.11 25.42 34.71
C PRO A 874 4.48 26.67 35.34
N THR A 875 5.28 27.75 35.36
CA THR A 875 4.78 29.11 35.53
C THR A 875 3.77 29.44 34.44
N ARG A 876 2.67 30.14 34.77
CA ARG A 876 1.54 30.33 33.86
C ARG A 876 1.41 31.80 33.50
N GLU A 877 1.18 32.09 32.23
CA GLU A 877 0.89 33.45 31.74
C GLU A 877 -0.36 33.42 30.86
N ILE A 878 -1.25 34.41 31.05
CA ILE A 878 -2.66 34.32 30.66
C ILE A 878 -3.01 35.47 29.70
N GLY A 879 -3.76 35.17 28.63
CA GLY A 879 -4.06 36.09 27.52
C GLY A 879 -3.05 35.98 26.38
N SER A 880 -1.75 35.93 26.70
CA SER A 880 -0.67 36.02 25.71
C SER A 880 -0.63 34.87 24.68
N GLY A 881 -1.32 33.75 24.92
CA GLY A 881 -1.41 32.66 23.94
C GLY A 881 -2.47 32.85 22.85
N ALA A 882 -3.43 33.76 23.04
CA ALA A 882 -4.65 33.84 22.22
C ALA A 882 -4.48 34.58 20.88
N ALA A 883 -3.31 35.13 20.57
CA ALA A 883 -3.05 35.94 19.38
C ALA A 883 -3.43 35.27 18.03
N TYR A 884 -3.57 33.94 18.00
CA TYR A 884 -4.06 33.23 16.80
C TYR A 884 -5.53 33.52 16.49
N TRP A 885 -6.35 33.80 17.50
CA TRP A 885 -7.79 34.00 17.44
C TRP A 885 -8.14 35.38 16.87
N TYR A 886 -7.55 36.45 17.42
CA TYR A 886 -7.63 37.81 16.87
C TYR A 886 -7.03 37.90 15.45
N ALA A 887 -5.98 37.13 15.17
CA ALA A 887 -5.44 37.03 13.81
C ALA A 887 -6.37 36.30 12.80
N LEU A 888 -7.64 36.08 13.12
CA LEU A 888 -8.70 35.63 12.20
C LEU A 888 -9.79 36.69 11.97
N ASP A 889 -9.69 37.90 12.55
CA ASP A 889 -10.76 38.91 12.60
C ASP A 889 -11.57 39.10 11.31
N ASP A 890 -10.89 39.32 10.18
CA ASP A 890 -11.49 39.50 8.85
C ASP A 890 -12.44 38.35 8.41
N VAL A 891 -12.40 37.21 9.10
CA VAL A 891 -13.15 35.98 8.80
C VAL A 891 -14.10 35.58 9.94
N ARG A 892 -14.00 36.19 11.13
CA ARG A 892 -14.81 35.82 12.32
C ARG A 892 -16.24 36.34 12.28
N PHE A 893 -16.49 37.45 11.58
CA PHE A 893 -17.76 38.15 11.58
C PHE A 893 -18.23 38.49 10.16
N SER A 894 -19.30 37.84 9.71
CA SER A 894 -19.97 38.09 8.42
C SER A 894 -21.48 37.98 8.62
N GLU A 895 -22.25 38.87 7.99
CA GLU A 895 -23.72 38.88 8.12
C GLU A 895 -24.41 37.79 7.28
N LYS A 896 -23.68 37.11 6.37
CA LYS A 896 -24.27 36.14 5.44
C LYS A 896 -24.21 34.71 5.98
N LEU A 897 -25.34 34.23 6.51
CA LEU A 897 -25.57 32.81 6.73
C LEU A 897 -25.84 32.10 5.39
N ASN A 898 -25.09 31.04 5.10
CA ASN A 898 -25.26 30.15 3.94
C ASN A 898 -25.78 28.76 4.34
N TYR A 899 -25.58 28.34 5.60
CA TYR A 899 -25.90 26.98 6.05
C TYR A 899 -26.67 26.97 7.38
N ASP A 900 -27.52 25.97 7.57
CA ASP A 900 -28.17 25.69 8.85
C ASP A 900 -27.21 25.01 9.84
N TYR A 901 -26.43 24.02 9.37
CA TYR A 901 -25.55 23.21 10.21
C TYR A 901 -24.17 23.02 9.59
N ILE A 902 -23.11 23.18 10.39
CA ILE A 902 -21.75 22.70 10.07
C ILE A 902 -21.36 21.50 10.93
N PHE A 903 -20.92 20.42 10.28
CA PHE A 903 -20.27 19.28 10.91
C PHE A 903 -18.75 19.48 10.85
N LEU A 904 -18.12 19.62 12.02
CA LEU A 904 -16.70 19.86 12.23
C LEU A 904 -15.97 18.53 12.44
N SER A 905 -15.42 18.00 11.35
CA SER A 905 -14.82 16.66 11.34
C SER A 905 -13.46 16.57 12.03
N GLN A 906 -13.09 15.36 12.43
CA GLN A 906 -11.77 15.02 12.99
C GLN A 906 -11.33 13.63 12.54
N SER A 907 -10.03 13.49 12.29
CA SER A 907 -9.36 12.33 11.66
C SER A 907 -9.51 10.96 12.34
N ARG A 908 -10.23 10.89 13.46
CA ARG A 908 -10.48 9.71 14.31
C ARG A 908 -11.96 9.35 14.45
N ILE A 909 -12.87 10.19 13.97
CA ILE A 909 -14.33 9.99 14.01
C ILE A 909 -15.03 10.42 12.70
N SER A 910 -14.25 10.68 11.65
CA SER A 910 -14.69 11.30 10.40
C SER A 910 -15.73 10.47 9.65
N SER A 911 -15.52 9.16 9.52
CA SER A 911 -16.46 8.24 8.86
C SER A 911 -17.75 8.08 9.65
N ARG A 912 -17.68 8.17 10.98
CA ARG A 912 -18.82 8.18 11.91
C ARG A 912 -19.64 9.47 11.77
N LEU A 913 -19.00 10.63 11.90
CA LEU A 913 -19.65 11.94 11.82
C LEU A 913 -20.23 12.20 10.43
N LEU A 914 -19.58 11.73 9.36
CA LEU A 914 -20.13 11.81 8.01
C LEU A 914 -21.39 10.94 7.85
N SER A 915 -21.44 9.75 8.45
CA SER A 915 -22.67 8.95 8.44
C SER A 915 -23.81 9.65 9.19
N PHE A 916 -23.54 10.23 10.37
CA PHE A 916 -24.51 11.04 11.12
C PHE A 916 -25.00 12.26 10.32
N ALA A 917 -24.09 12.96 9.63
CA ALA A 917 -24.41 14.10 8.77
C ALA A 917 -25.27 13.72 7.56
N ILE A 918 -24.95 12.60 6.88
CA ILE A 918 -25.75 12.06 5.78
C ILE A 918 -27.15 11.67 6.28
N GLU A 919 -27.26 10.99 7.41
CA GLU A 919 -28.54 10.57 7.99
C GLU A 919 -29.40 11.77 8.36
N PHE A 920 -28.82 12.78 9.00
CA PHE A 920 -29.51 14.02 9.37
C PHE A 920 -29.96 14.82 8.13
N ALA A 921 -29.12 14.90 7.08
CA ALA A 921 -29.44 15.56 5.82
C ALA A 921 -30.56 14.85 5.05
N LEU A 922 -30.52 13.51 4.95
CA LEU A 922 -31.58 12.69 4.34
C LEU A 922 -32.94 12.85 5.05
N LYS A 923 -32.92 12.98 6.38
CA LYS A 923 -34.12 13.22 7.20
C LYS A 923 -34.63 14.67 7.11
N ASN A 924 -33.82 15.61 6.61
CA ASN A 924 -34.13 17.03 6.58
C ASN A 924 -33.72 17.70 5.25
N PRO A 925 -34.32 17.32 4.10
CA PRO A 925 -33.97 17.85 2.78
C PRO A 925 -34.17 19.37 2.63
N GLN A 926 -34.94 19.99 3.53
CA GLN A 926 -35.20 21.44 3.57
C GLN A 926 -34.05 22.28 4.16
N LEU A 927 -33.09 21.67 4.86
CA LEU A 927 -31.96 22.34 5.48
C LEU A 927 -30.75 22.38 4.53
N GLN A 928 -29.86 23.35 4.68
CA GLN A 928 -28.55 23.37 4.02
C GLN A 928 -27.43 23.03 5.00
N LEU A 929 -26.54 22.10 4.64
CA LEU A 929 -25.57 21.52 5.57
C LEU A 929 -24.15 21.50 4.99
N LEU A 930 -23.17 21.79 5.84
CA LEU A 930 -21.76 21.85 5.49
C LEU A 930 -20.97 20.80 6.29
N PHE A 931 -20.29 19.88 5.61
CA PHE A 931 -19.32 18.98 6.23
C PHE A 931 -17.90 19.53 6.05
N SER A 932 -17.35 20.14 7.09
CA SER A 932 -16.00 20.69 7.09
C SER A 932 -14.99 19.61 7.49
N LYS A 933 -14.16 19.20 6.52
CA LYS A 933 -13.12 18.20 6.72
C LYS A 933 -11.92 18.78 7.47
N HIS A 934 -11.37 18.03 8.41
CA HIS A 934 -10.08 18.39 8.99
C HIS A 934 -8.98 18.31 7.91
N PRO A 935 -8.03 19.27 7.82
CA PRO A 935 -7.08 19.33 6.70
C PRO A 935 -6.33 18.02 6.40
N ASP A 936 -5.99 17.23 7.43
CA ASP A 936 -5.27 15.96 7.29
C ASP A 936 -6.14 14.74 6.92
N GLU A 937 -7.46 14.88 6.75
CA GLU A 937 -8.36 13.78 6.40
C GLU A 937 -8.29 13.36 4.93
N ASN A 938 -8.49 12.06 4.69
CA ASN A 938 -8.72 11.50 3.36
C ASN A 938 -9.89 10.50 3.38
N ILE A 939 -11.10 11.05 3.50
CA ILE A 939 -12.36 10.27 3.50
C ILE A 939 -12.59 9.68 2.11
N ASP A 940 -12.90 8.38 2.04
CA ASP A 940 -13.40 7.76 0.81
C ASP A 940 -14.91 8.03 0.65
N LEU A 941 -15.26 8.73 -0.43
CA LEU A 941 -16.63 9.08 -0.78
C LEU A 941 -17.19 8.19 -1.91
N LYS A 942 -16.37 7.36 -2.57
CA LYS A 942 -16.74 6.68 -3.83
C LYS A 942 -17.94 5.74 -3.72
N ASN A 943 -18.17 5.20 -2.52
CA ASN A 943 -19.25 4.25 -2.23
C ASN A 943 -20.30 4.85 -1.28
N ARG A 944 -20.34 6.19 -1.11
CA ARG A 944 -21.31 6.89 -0.27
C ARG A 944 -22.19 7.78 -1.15
N ILE A 945 -23.50 7.60 -1.07
CA ILE A 945 -24.46 8.57 -1.60
C ILE A 945 -24.44 9.77 -0.64
N ILE A 946 -24.03 10.94 -1.15
CA ILE A 946 -24.06 12.20 -0.42
C ILE A 946 -25.33 12.95 -0.86
N PRO A 947 -26.23 13.37 0.06
CA PRO A 947 -27.41 14.15 -0.28
C PRO A 947 -27.04 15.50 -0.88
N ASP A 948 -27.83 15.99 -1.84
CA ASP A 948 -27.57 17.26 -2.56
C ASP A 948 -27.49 18.47 -1.62
N ASN A 949 -28.12 18.40 -0.44
CA ASN A 949 -28.10 19.43 0.58
C ASN A 949 -26.93 19.32 1.59
N LEU A 950 -26.02 18.35 1.43
CA LEU A 950 -24.84 18.16 2.28
C LEU A 950 -23.54 18.43 1.49
N ILE A 951 -23.07 19.68 1.55
CA ILE A 951 -21.85 20.13 0.86
C ILE A 951 -20.61 19.71 1.67
N ILE A 952 -19.65 19.03 1.03
CA ILE A 952 -18.40 18.59 1.69
C ILE A 952 -17.26 19.55 1.31
N SER A 953 -16.77 20.34 2.27
CA SER A 953 -15.72 21.33 2.06
C SER A 953 -14.36 20.91 2.64
N THR A 954 -13.29 21.45 2.04
CA THR A 954 -11.90 21.38 2.54
C THR A 954 -11.30 22.76 2.83
N GLU A 955 -12.15 23.78 2.92
CA GLU A 955 -11.77 25.18 3.17
C GLU A 955 -11.70 25.49 4.68
N SER A 956 -11.59 26.79 5.02
CA SER A 956 -11.34 27.23 6.39
C SER A 956 -12.52 26.94 7.32
N SER A 957 -12.30 26.16 8.38
CA SER A 957 -13.35 25.79 9.34
C SER A 957 -14.00 27.00 10.02
N ILE A 958 -13.24 28.06 10.30
CA ILE A 958 -13.79 29.29 10.92
C ILE A 958 -14.74 30.04 9.98
N GLN A 959 -14.50 30.01 8.66
CA GLN A 959 -15.41 30.60 7.67
C GLN A 959 -16.71 29.80 7.61
N GLY A 960 -16.62 28.46 7.52
CA GLY A 960 -17.79 27.59 7.55
C GLY A 960 -18.60 27.72 8.84
N ILE A 961 -17.94 27.93 9.99
CA ILE A 961 -18.56 28.27 11.28
C ILE A 961 -19.34 29.58 11.18
N ASN A 962 -18.70 30.64 10.69
CA ASN A 962 -19.29 31.97 10.58
C ASN A 962 -20.53 31.97 9.67
N GLU A 963 -20.45 31.29 8.52
CA GLU A 963 -21.54 31.12 7.55
C GLU A 963 -22.65 30.14 7.99
N SER A 964 -22.50 29.45 9.13
CA SER A 964 -23.48 28.46 9.63
C SER A 964 -24.28 28.97 10.83
N ARG A 965 -25.50 28.45 11.04
CA ARG A 965 -26.33 28.75 12.22
C ARG A 965 -25.99 27.87 13.43
N VAL A 966 -25.79 26.57 13.21
CA VAL A 966 -25.50 25.56 14.25
C VAL A 966 -24.17 24.86 13.93
N ALA A 967 -23.37 24.55 14.95
CA ALA A 967 -22.15 23.76 14.81
C ALA A 967 -22.28 22.40 15.52
N VAL A 968 -21.69 21.37 14.93
CA VAL A 968 -21.79 19.98 15.39
C VAL A 968 -20.43 19.30 15.30
N GLY A 969 -20.01 18.55 16.31
CA GLY A 969 -18.77 17.78 16.27
C GLY A 969 -18.67 16.76 17.40
N VAL A 970 -17.44 16.42 17.80
CA VAL A 970 -17.20 15.42 18.87
C VAL A 970 -16.19 15.92 19.92
N TYR A 971 -14.98 16.34 19.54
CA TYR A 971 -13.97 16.87 20.48
C TYR A 971 -12.96 17.81 19.82
N SER A 972 -13.44 18.82 19.08
CA SER A 972 -12.60 19.77 18.35
C SER A 972 -12.40 21.09 19.09
N THR A 973 -11.21 21.69 18.95
CA THR A 973 -10.99 23.11 19.33
C THR A 973 -11.98 24.03 18.59
N SER A 974 -12.38 23.66 17.37
CA SER A 974 -13.35 24.44 16.60
C SER A 974 -14.78 24.43 17.14
N LEU A 975 -15.09 23.63 18.18
CA LEU A 975 -16.35 23.75 18.93
C LEU A 975 -16.32 24.98 19.85
N PHE A 976 -15.17 25.29 20.46
CA PHE A 976 -14.96 26.52 21.23
C PHE A 976 -14.93 27.74 20.30
N GLU A 977 -14.30 27.60 19.12
CA GLU A 977 -14.31 28.64 18.07
C GLU A 977 -15.75 28.90 17.58
N ALA A 978 -16.57 27.87 17.39
CA ALA A 978 -17.99 28.01 17.03
C ALA A 978 -18.84 28.67 18.12
N LEU A 979 -18.67 28.26 19.37
CA LEU A 979 -19.38 28.84 20.50
C LEU A 979 -18.99 30.32 20.71
N ALA A 980 -17.72 30.69 20.51
CA ALA A 980 -17.26 32.08 20.52
C ALA A 980 -17.76 32.91 19.33
N CYS A 981 -17.91 32.32 18.14
CA CYS A 981 -18.70 32.88 17.03
C CYS A 981 -20.24 32.86 17.29
N GLY A 982 -20.67 32.62 18.53
CA GLY A 982 -22.06 32.71 18.98
C GLY A 982 -22.97 31.54 18.57
N LYS A 983 -22.44 30.48 17.96
CA LYS A 983 -23.24 29.40 17.35
C LYS A 983 -23.72 28.39 18.41
N GLN A 984 -24.95 27.88 18.26
CA GLN A 984 -25.39 26.75 19.10
C GLN A 984 -24.50 25.55 18.74
N THR A 985 -23.86 24.95 19.75
CA THR A 985 -22.79 23.98 19.52
C THR A 985 -23.13 22.62 20.12
N PHE A 986 -23.15 21.59 19.28
CA PHE A 986 -23.54 20.22 19.60
C PHE A 986 -22.34 19.27 19.64
N VAL A 987 -22.39 18.34 20.58
CA VAL A 987 -21.41 17.24 20.72
C VAL A 987 -22.14 15.91 20.53
N VAL A 988 -21.87 15.22 19.43
CA VAL A 988 -22.32 13.85 19.21
C VAL A 988 -21.55 12.93 20.17
N LYS A 989 -22.23 12.04 20.91
CA LYS A 989 -21.61 11.14 21.92
C LYS A 989 -20.81 9.98 21.30
N TYR A 990 -19.94 10.25 20.33
CA TYR A 990 -18.98 9.29 19.79
C TYR A 990 -17.67 9.27 20.60
N PRO A 991 -16.91 8.15 20.64
CA PRO A 991 -15.81 7.98 21.59
C PRO A 991 -14.75 9.09 21.50
N GLY A 992 -14.44 9.70 22.64
CA GLY A 992 -13.68 10.95 22.75
C GLY A 992 -14.54 12.16 23.07
N TYR A 993 -15.89 12.09 22.98
CA TYR A 993 -16.78 13.16 23.44
C TYR A 993 -16.56 13.51 24.92
N GLU A 994 -16.06 12.55 25.72
CA GLU A 994 -15.71 12.77 27.12
C GLU A 994 -14.65 13.87 27.31
N ILE A 995 -13.86 14.18 26.27
CA ILE A 995 -12.90 15.29 26.26
C ILE A 995 -13.62 16.63 26.48
N MET A 996 -14.88 16.75 26.04
CA MET A 996 -15.76 17.92 26.17
C MET A 996 -16.72 17.82 27.39
N SER A 997 -16.46 16.94 28.37
CA SER A 997 -17.46 16.69 29.43
C SER A 997 -17.76 17.93 30.28
N ASN A 998 -16.77 18.79 30.55
CA ASN A 998 -16.95 19.98 31.38
C ASN A 998 -17.92 20.99 30.74
N GLU A 999 -17.85 21.12 29.43
CA GLU A 999 -18.63 22.03 28.60
C GLU A 999 -20.06 21.50 28.37
N ILE A 1000 -20.21 20.17 28.36
CA ILE A 1000 -21.52 19.50 28.38
C ILE A 1000 -22.17 19.65 29.76
N ASP A 1001 -21.44 19.35 30.84
CA ASP A 1001 -21.94 19.39 32.22
C ASP A 1001 -22.29 20.83 32.66
N SER A 1002 -21.65 21.85 32.07
CA SER A 1002 -21.99 23.27 32.27
C SER A 1002 -23.10 23.80 31.35
N GLY A 1003 -23.63 22.98 30.42
CA GLY A 1003 -24.67 23.38 29.48
C GLY A 1003 -24.21 24.33 28.36
N LEU A 1004 -22.90 24.46 28.13
CA LEU A 1004 -22.34 25.26 27.02
C LEU A 1004 -22.35 24.50 25.69
N PHE A 1005 -22.20 23.17 25.73
CA PHE A 1005 -22.35 22.28 24.58
C PHE A 1005 -23.53 21.32 24.76
N PHE A 1006 -24.30 21.10 23.70
CA PHE A 1006 -25.47 20.21 23.71
C PHE A 1006 -25.07 18.79 23.30
N ALA A 1007 -25.00 17.88 24.26
CA ALA A 1007 -24.71 16.47 23.97
C ALA A 1007 -25.92 15.77 23.32
N VAL A 1008 -25.67 14.98 22.25
CA VAL A 1008 -26.68 14.24 21.48
C VAL A 1008 -26.19 12.86 21.05
N GLU A 1009 -27.09 11.90 20.93
CA GLU A 1009 -26.84 10.53 20.45
C GLU A 1009 -27.42 10.28 19.05
N THR A 1010 -28.53 10.93 18.68
CA THR A 1010 -29.20 10.73 17.37
C THR A 1010 -29.45 12.05 16.60
N PRO A 1011 -29.66 11.98 15.27
CA PRO A 1011 -30.08 13.12 14.45
C PRO A 1011 -31.37 13.81 14.92
N GLU A 1012 -32.33 13.06 15.46
CA GLU A 1012 -33.60 13.59 15.98
C GLU A 1012 -33.38 14.43 17.23
N GLU A 1013 -32.60 13.92 18.20
CA GLU A 1013 -32.29 14.62 19.45
C GLU A 1013 -31.59 15.96 19.19
N MET A 1014 -30.81 16.05 18.11
CA MET A 1014 -30.19 17.30 17.65
C MET A 1014 -31.20 18.29 17.06
N LEU A 1015 -32.18 17.81 16.28
CA LEU A 1015 -33.24 18.66 15.73
C LEU A 1015 -34.14 19.21 16.84
N GLU A 1016 -34.58 18.36 17.76
CA GLU A 1016 -35.45 18.73 18.89
C GLU A 1016 -34.80 19.75 19.83
N LYS A 1017 -33.48 19.69 20.02
CA LYS A 1017 -32.72 20.62 20.87
C LYS A 1017 -32.25 21.88 20.15
N THR A 1018 -32.42 21.99 18.83
CA THR A 1018 -31.96 23.17 18.08
C THR A 1018 -32.92 24.34 18.28
N SER A 1019 -32.42 25.42 18.89
CA SER A 1019 -33.20 26.63 19.13
C SER A 1019 -33.17 27.53 17.89
N PRO A 1020 -34.33 27.94 17.32
CA PRO A 1020 -34.37 28.96 16.27
C PRO A 1020 -33.95 30.34 16.79
N ASN A 1021 -34.04 30.55 18.11
CA ASN A 1021 -33.71 31.80 18.80
C ASN A 1021 -32.52 31.60 19.76
N TRP A 1022 -31.48 30.87 19.32
CA TRP A 1022 -30.26 30.74 20.12
C TRP A 1022 -29.58 32.11 20.26
N VAL A 1023 -29.36 32.52 21.51
CA VAL A 1023 -28.52 33.65 21.87
C VAL A 1023 -27.40 33.09 22.72
N ALA A 1024 -26.15 33.25 22.28
CA ALA A 1024 -25.00 32.82 23.05
C ALA A 1024 -24.90 33.58 24.39
N VAL A 1025 -24.32 32.94 25.41
CA VAL A 1025 -24.07 33.62 26.69
C VAL A 1025 -23.10 34.78 26.45
N ALA A 1026 -23.36 35.91 27.11
CA ALA A 1026 -22.48 37.07 27.02
C ALA A 1026 -21.05 36.73 27.49
N ASP A 1027 -20.06 37.37 26.88
CA ASP A 1027 -18.63 37.29 27.25
C ASP A 1027 -17.93 35.93 27.00
N ILE A 1028 -18.58 34.97 26.33
CA ILE A 1028 -18.00 33.66 25.94
C ILE A 1028 -16.65 33.80 25.22
N GLU A 1029 -16.51 34.78 24.31
CA GLU A 1029 -15.24 35.00 23.60
C GLU A 1029 -14.11 35.31 24.58
N ASN A 1030 -14.33 36.26 25.49
CA ASN A 1030 -13.35 36.64 26.51
C ASN A 1030 -13.10 35.51 27.53
N GLN A 1031 -14.11 34.69 27.82
CA GLN A 1031 -13.97 33.50 28.65
C GLN A 1031 -12.98 32.49 28.05
N PHE A 1032 -13.07 32.18 26.75
CA PHE A 1032 -12.23 31.15 26.12
C PHE A 1032 -10.92 31.67 25.51
N PHE A 1033 -10.89 32.91 25.04
CA PHE A 1033 -9.75 33.48 24.32
C PHE A 1033 -9.14 34.71 25.00
N GLY A 1034 -9.67 35.15 26.15
CA GLY A 1034 -9.16 36.32 26.86
C GLY A 1034 -9.57 37.62 26.17
N GLN A 1035 -8.94 38.72 26.57
CA GLN A 1035 -9.08 40.01 25.89
C GLN A 1035 -7.85 40.25 25.00
N GLU A 1036 -8.04 41.00 23.91
CA GLU A 1036 -6.94 41.51 23.10
C GLU A 1036 -6.00 42.38 23.97
N LYS A 1037 -4.68 42.27 23.75
CA LYS A 1037 -3.62 42.74 24.65
C LYS A 1037 -2.46 43.43 23.91
#